data_AF-A0A1X6YIL8-F1
#
_entry.id   AF-A0A1X6YIL8-F1
#
_cell.length_a   1.000
_cell.length_b   1.000
_cell.length_c   1.000
_cell.angle_alpha   90.00
_cell.angle_beta   90.00
_cell.angle_gamma   90.00
#
_symmetry.space_group_name_H-M   'P 1'
#
loop_
_entity.id
_entity.type
_entity.pdbx_description
1 polymer ?
#
loop_
_entity_poly.entity_id
_entity_poly.type
_entity_poly.pdbx_seq_one_letter_code
_entity_poly.pdbx_strand_id
1 'polypeptide(L)'
;MTPTRIGLIGAGYIATWHADAIAATDGANLAAVCDTSGAAARALAEPRGVPAYDSLAALIDSGTCDAVHILTPPDSHLALGLQCLEAGLDVLIEKPAALSADETRQLRDAAHRAGRHFRPGHNFLGLPSYSRLKALVASGDLGRVSAAEITWALPLAPLRSGPYNLWLLREPKNLLLEIGPHLAAFAVDLFGPLDVIAADASKPVMLPGDDPRPQSFRILARAGDVDVTLSLSMVETVDDRSVTLRGSSGRARLDYAADTLVVERENASDLVLNPLRRQIALARGHAREGLTNAAIQVRSLNMRSPYAQSFRGMCAAIYGSAPDERYDADNAVQAMQALDDALALLPTDTLIPKAPAVATRAPRPTALVIGGTGFIGRALTRALVARGTDVRVLSRGRHGPFPDLPDSVETVGASLKDRAALVQAMDGIRHVYNLARALGTNWQDCLDNDVAPAVTIAEAALEAGVDRLVYTGTIASYDMSDRFGRITEAKGFPNDMTDRNLYARSKAECERRLMQMHRERGLPLTIARPGIVVGPGGPLQHWGIGRWHGAGAVRIWGRGDNILPFVLNDDVADGLIRMAESDVALGEDFNLVGEPMLTAQGYFRAIHERLGARIRVSTGNLTAFWAADAVKATLKRRALGRRDVIRPSRADWISRAHLSRFDNTKPKDLLGWQPVSDREAFLRAAIDDAGLFGF
;
A
#
# COMPACT_ATOMS: atom_id res chain seq x y z
N MET A 1 18.39 -7.42 -34.59
CA MET A 1 16.99 -6.94 -34.75
C MET A 1 16.92 -5.52 -34.21
N THR A 2 16.10 -4.66 -34.80
CA THR A 2 15.83 -3.33 -34.25
C THR A 2 15.05 -3.47 -32.94
N PRO A 3 15.44 -2.79 -31.84
CA PRO A 3 14.69 -2.84 -30.59
C PRO A 3 13.24 -2.40 -30.77
N THR A 4 12.31 -3.05 -30.07
CA THR A 4 10.88 -2.71 -30.08
C THR A 4 10.65 -1.43 -29.29
N ARG A 5 10.01 -0.42 -29.89
CA ARG A 5 9.68 0.87 -29.26
C ARG A 5 8.42 0.73 -28.41
N ILE A 6 8.55 0.80 -27.10
CA ILE A 6 7.45 0.54 -26.17
C ILE A 6 6.93 1.84 -25.55
N GLY A 7 5.63 2.07 -25.65
CA GLY A 7 4.91 3.10 -24.89
C GLY A 7 4.35 2.56 -23.58
N LEU A 8 4.34 3.36 -22.51
CA LEU A 8 3.59 3.03 -21.29
C LEU A 8 2.28 3.83 -21.26
N ILE A 9 1.15 3.15 -21.06
CA ILE A 9 -0.16 3.78 -20.85
C ILE A 9 -0.51 3.60 -19.37
N GLY A 10 -0.50 4.70 -18.62
CA GLY A 10 -0.56 4.72 -17.16
C GLY A 10 0.81 4.95 -16.52
N ALA A 11 0.97 6.07 -15.82
CA ALA A 11 2.18 6.48 -15.09
C ALA A 11 2.04 6.24 -13.57
N GLY A 12 1.28 5.20 -13.20
CA GLY A 12 1.02 4.81 -11.82
C GLY A 12 2.17 4.06 -11.15
N TYR A 13 1.88 3.43 -10.01
CA TYR A 13 2.86 2.71 -9.18
C TYR A 13 3.69 1.68 -9.96
N ILE A 14 3.04 0.90 -10.82
CA ILE A 14 3.69 -0.21 -11.52
C ILE A 14 4.56 0.25 -12.70
N ALA A 15 4.34 1.45 -13.23
CA ALA A 15 4.98 1.95 -14.45
C ALA A 15 6.50 2.03 -14.35
N THR A 16 7.03 2.35 -13.16
CA THR A 16 8.48 2.38 -12.94
C THR A 16 9.10 1.00 -13.08
N TRP A 17 8.43 -0.06 -12.61
CA TRP A 17 8.93 -1.44 -12.73
C TRP A 17 9.00 -1.90 -14.19
N HIS A 18 7.99 -1.56 -15.01
CA HIS A 18 8.04 -1.84 -16.45
C HIS A 18 9.11 -1.01 -17.14
N ALA A 19 9.19 0.31 -16.88
CA ALA A 19 10.19 1.17 -17.49
C ALA A 19 11.62 0.66 -17.22
N ASP A 20 11.90 0.26 -15.98
CA ASP A 20 13.21 -0.24 -15.57
C ASP A 20 13.50 -1.65 -16.15
N ALA A 21 12.46 -2.47 -16.37
CA ALA A 21 12.60 -3.78 -17.01
C ALA A 21 12.81 -3.67 -18.53
N ILE A 22 12.09 -2.77 -19.20
CA ILE A 22 12.28 -2.44 -20.63
C ILE A 22 13.71 -1.94 -20.84
N ALA A 23 14.17 -0.98 -20.04
CA ALA A 23 15.53 -0.44 -20.15
C ALA A 23 16.63 -1.48 -19.90
N ALA A 24 16.31 -2.60 -19.22
CA ALA A 24 17.23 -3.70 -18.97
C ALA A 24 17.16 -4.82 -20.01
N THR A 25 16.34 -4.68 -21.06
CA THR A 25 16.09 -5.71 -22.08
C THR A 25 16.63 -5.25 -23.43
N ASP A 26 17.66 -5.91 -23.96
CA ASP A 26 18.35 -5.47 -25.20
C ASP A 26 17.44 -5.38 -26.44
N GLY A 27 16.35 -6.15 -26.47
CA GLY A 27 15.36 -6.17 -27.57
C GLY A 27 14.26 -5.11 -27.47
N ALA A 28 14.32 -4.22 -26.48
CA ALA A 28 13.26 -3.24 -26.22
C ALA A 28 13.81 -1.88 -25.78
N ASN A 29 13.09 -0.80 -26.10
CA ASN A 29 13.37 0.53 -25.58
C ASN A 29 12.09 1.25 -25.19
N LEU A 30 12.14 2.01 -24.09
CA LEU A 30 11.05 2.90 -23.72
C LEU A 30 11.04 4.07 -24.70
N ALA A 31 9.88 4.31 -25.32
CA ALA A 31 9.72 5.30 -26.37
C ALA A 31 8.73 6.42 -26.01
N ALA A 32 7.79 6.18 -25.11
CA ALA A 32 6.81 7.18 -24.67
C ALA A 32 6.15 6.82 -23.33
N VAL A 33 5.58 7.82 -22.66
CA VAL A 33 4.66 7.63 -21.53
C VAL A 33 3.37 8.41 -21.79
N CYS A 34 2.23 7.79 -21.55
CA CYS A 34 0.91 8.38 -21.68
C CYS A 34 0.15 8.25 -20.37
N ASP A 35 -0.44 9.34 -19.87
CA ASP A 35 -1.36 9.30 -18.73
C ASP A 35 -2.34 10.48 -18.82
N THR A 36 -3.61 10.25 -18.47
CA THR A 36 -4.63 11.31 -18.35
C THR A 36 -4.18 12.48 -17.45
N SER A 37 -3.32 12.20 -16.47
CA SER A 37 -2.58 13.20 -15.72
C SER A 37 -1.27 13.52 -16.46
N GLY A 38 -1.28 14.58 -17.27
CA GLY A 38 -0.07 15.04 -17.97
C GLY A 38 1.10 15.34 -17.03
N ALA A 39 0.83 15.71 -15.77
CA ALA A 39 1.87 15.85 -14.74
C ALA A 39 2.51 14.52 -14.34
N ALA A 40 1.71 13.45 -14.18
CA ALA A 40 2.23 12.11 -13.89
C ALA A 40 3.02 11.55 -15.08
N ALA A 41 2.51 11.73 -16.30
CA ALA A 41 3.21 11.33 -17.52
C ALA A 41 4.59 11.99 -17.62
N ARG A 42 4.66 13.33 -17.49
CA ARG A 42 5.94 14.09 -17.53
C ARG A 42 6.91 13.65 -16.43
N ALA A 43 6.42 13.47 -15.20
CA ALA A 43 7.27 13.06 -14.08
C ALA A 43 7.99 11.72 -14.31
N LEU A 44 7.35 10.79 -15.04
CA LEU A 44 7.98 9.51 -15.39
C LEU A 44 8.85 9.59 -16.65
N ALA A 45 8.43 10.41 -17.63
CA ALA A 45 9.01 10.52 -18.96
C ALA A 45 10.30 11.38 -19.02
N GLU A 46 10.28 12.57 -18.42
CA GLU A 46 11.39 13.54 -18.51
C GLU A 46 12.72 12.98 -17.97
N PRO A 47 12.78 12.32 -16.80
CA PRO A 47 14.03 11.73 -16.31
C PRO A 47 14.59 10.62 -17.21
N ARG A 48 13.77 10.09 -18.12
CA ARG A 48 14.12 9.03 -19.07
C ARG A 48 14.32 9.54 -20.49
N GLY A 49 14.13 10.84 -20.74
CA GLY A 49 14.34 11.46 -22.04
C GLY A 49 13.34 11.01 -23.13
N VAL A 50 12.12 10.63 -22.75
CA VAL A 50 11.06 10.19 -23.68
C VAL A 50 9.89 11.19 -23.69
N PRO A 51 9.13 11.29 -24.80
CA PRO A 51 7.94 12.13 -24.85
C PRO A 51 6.84 11.68 -23.88
N ALA A 52 6.08 12.66 -23.38
CA ALA A 52 4.89 12.45 -22.57
C ALA A 52 3.64 12.87 -23.36
N TYR A 53 2.59 12.03 -23.31
CA TYR A 53 1.29 12.28 -23.92
C TYR A 53 0.20 12.30 -22.84
N ASP A 54 -0.86 13.08 -23.06
CA ASP A 54 -2.00 13.20 -22.14
C ASP A 54 -3.25 12.44 -22.62
N SER A 55 -3.20 11.84 -23.81
CA SER A 55 -4.27 11.05 -24.39
C SER A 55 -3.73 9.89 -25.24
N LEU A 56 -4.50 8.80 -25.29
CA LEU A 56 -4.17 7.63 -26.09
C LEU A 56 -4.10 7.97 -27.59
N ALA A 57 -5.05 8.78 -28.09
CA ALA A 57 -5.08 9.21 -29.48
C ALA A 57 -3.78 9.92 -29.89
N ALA A 58 -3.31 10.89 -29.08
CA ALA A 58 -2.06 11.59 -29.36
C ALA A 58 -0.83 10.65 -29.34
N LEU A 59 -0.81 9.65 -28.46
CA LEU A 59 0.24 8.63 -28.46
C LEU A 59 0.22 7.81 -29.77
N ILE A 60 -0.96 7.33 -30.18
CA ILE A 60 -1.13 6.52 -31.40
C ILE A 60 -0.74 7.32 -32.64
N ASP A 61 -1.28 8.53 -32.80
CA ASP A 61 -1.05 9.41 -33.96
C ASP A 61 0.42 9.80 -34.12
N SER A 62 1.18 9.78 -33.02
CA SER A 62 2.62 10.10 -33.06
C SER A 62 3.46 9.07 -33.82
N GLY A 63 3.00 7.82 -33.97
CA GLY A 63 3.79 6.73 -34.56
C GLY A 63 5.07 6.38 -33.78
N THR A 64 5.19 6.81 -32.52
CA THR A 64 6.41 6.67 -31.70
C THR A 64 6.65 5.23 -31.24
N CYS A 65 5.59 4.41 -31.16
CA CYS A 65 5.61 3.09 -30.54
C CYS A 65 5.28 1.97 -31.54
N ASP A 66 5.89 0.80 -31.35
CA ASP A 66 5.56 -0.46 -32.01
C ASP A 66 4.68 -1.36 -31.11
N ALA A 67 4.83 -1.18 -29.79
CA ALA A 67 4.08 -1.89 -28.76
C ALA A 67 3.75 -0.95 -27.59
N VAL A 68 2.76 -1.32 -26.78
CA VAL A 68 2.40 -0.60 -25.56
C VAL A 68 2.21 -1.53 -24.37
N HIS A 69 2.59 -1.06 -23.19
CA HIS A 69 2.21 -1.67 -21.92
C HIS A 69 1.05 -0.87 -21.32
N ILE A 70 -0.09 -1.52 -21.11
CA ILE A 70 -1.28 -0.94 -20.47
C ILE A 70 -1.22 -1.24 -18.98
N LEU A 71 -1.02 -0.18 -18.20
CA LEU A 71 -0.72 -0.17 -16.77
C LEU A 71 -1.76 0.65 -15.97
N THR A 72 -2.96 0.73 -16.51
CA THR A 72 -4.09 1.51 -15.97
C THR A 72 -4.91 0.66 -14.99
N PRO A 73 -5.98 1.20 -14.36
CA PRO A 73 -6.90 0.38 -13.60
C PRO A 73 -7.66 -0.64 -14.49
N PRO A 74 -7.99 -1.84 -13.98
CA PRO A 74 -8.52 -2.95 -14.81
C PRO A 74 -9.77 -2.65 -15.62
N ASP A 75 -10.67 -1.79 -15.12
CA ASP A 75 -11.89 -1.37 -15.84
C ASP A 75 -11.61 -0.78 -17.25
N SER A 76 -10.39 -0.29 -17.48
CA SER A 76 -9.99 0.34 -18.75
C SER A 76 -9.23 -0.58 -19.69
N HIS A 77 -8.82 -1.78 -19.24
CA HIS A 77 -7.91 -2.64 -19.98
C HIS A 77 -8.47 -3.08 -21.33
N LEU A 78 -9.71 -3.58 -21.37
CA LEU A 78 -10.35 -4.03 -22.60
C LEU A 78 -10.43 -2.89 -23.63
N ALA A 79 -11.01 -1.76 -23.24
CA ALA A 79 -11.23 -0.64 -24.14
C ALA A 79 -9.94 -0.05 -24.70
N LEU A 80 -8.90 0.10 -23.86
CA LEU A 80 -7.58 0.58 -24.30
C LEU A 80 -6.85 -0.47 -25.13
N GLY A 81 -6.95 -1.75 -24.76
CA GLY A 81 -6.33 -2.87 -25.48
C GLY A 81 -6.86 -2.99 -26.90
N LEU A 82 -8.19 -2.94 -27.08
CA LEU A 82 -8.82 -2.98 -28.40
C LEU A 82 -8.38 -1.80 -29.28
N GLN A 83 -8.41 -0.57 -28.75
CA GLN A 83 -7.96 0.61 -29.50
C GLN A 83 -6.50 0.51 -29.96
N CYS A 84 -5.61 0.03 -29.10
CA CYS A 84 -4.20 -0.15 -29.45
C CYS A 84 -3.99 -1.26 -30.50
N LEU A 85 -4.67 -2.39 -30.36
CA LEU A 85 -4.60 -3.49 -31.32
C LEU A 85 -5.15 -3.08 -32.70
N GLU A 86 -6.28 -2.37 -32.74
CA GLU A 86 -6.88 -1.82 -33.96
C GLU A 86 -5.97 -0.78 -34.64
N ALA A 87 -5.22 -0.01 -33.85
CA ALA A 87 -4.18 0.89 -34.34
C ALA A 87 -2.89 0.18 -34.80
N GLY A 88 -2.84 -1.16 -34.72
CA GLY A 88 -1.71 -1.96 -35.17
C GLY A 88 -0.52 -1.96 -34.19
N LEU A 89 -0.77 -1.83 -32.88
CA LEU A 89 0.25 -1.96 -31.85
C LEU A 89 0.20 -3.36 -31.21
N ASP A 90 1.35 -3.92 -30.87
CA ASP A 90 1.38 -5.04 -29.92
C ASP A 90 1.02 -4.53 -28.51
N VAL A 91 0.31 -5.34 -27.71
CA VAL A 91 -0.14 -4.94 -26.38
C VAL A 91 0.32 -5.93 -25.31
N LEU A 92 0.94 -5.39 -24.26
CA LEU A 92 1.07 -6.07 -22.97
C LEU A 92 0.10 -5.42 -22.01
N ILE A 93 -0.74 -6.20 -21.35
CA ILE A 93 -1.74 -5.66 -20.40
C ILE A 93 -1.44 -6.19 -19.01
N GLU A 94 -1.27 -5.31 -18.04
CA GLU A 94 -1.09 -5.70 -16.64
C GLU A 94 -2.28 -6.49 -16.10
N LYS A 95 -2.04 -7.28 -15.06
CA LYS A 95 -3.07 -8.18 -14.52
C LYS A 95 -4.11 -7.42 -13.67
N PRO A 96 -5.37 -7.91 -13.63
CA PRO A 96 -5.94 -8.90 -14.54
C PRO A 96 -6.03 -8.35 -15.96
N ALA A 97 -5.83 -9.20 -16.97
CA ALA A 97 -5.80 -8.75 -18.36
C ALA A 97 -7.12 -8.10 -18.81
N ALA A 98 -8.25 -8.58 -18.28
CA ALA A 98 -9.57 -7.96 -18.38
C ALA A 98 -10.43 -8.39 -17.17
N LEU A 99 -11.71 -8.01 -17.13
CA LEU A 99 -12.58 -8.32 -16.00
C LEU A 99 -13.21 -9.72 -16.06
N SER A 100 -13.06 -10.44 -17.18
CA SER A 100 -13.54 -11.81 -17.38
C SER A 100 -12.73 -12.56 -18.44
N ALA A 101 -12.95 -13.87 -18.56
CA ALA A 101 -12.43 -14.70 -19.64
C ALA A 101 -12.99 -14.26 -21.00
N ASP A 102 -14.26 -13.86 -21.06
CA ASP A 102 -14.91 -13.38 -22.30
C ASP A 102 -14.26 -12.10 -22.82
N GLU A 103 -14.01 -11.12 -21.96
CA GLU A 103 -13.29 -9.90 -22.35
C GLU A 103 -11.84 -10.20 -22.76
N THR A 104 -11.18 -11.13 -22.07
CA THR A 104 -9.83 -11.57 -22.42
C THR A 104 -9.80 -12.26 -23.80
N ARG A 105 -10.86 -13.02 -24.13
CA ARG A 105 -11.05 -13.63 -25.45
C ARG A 105 -11.23 -12.57 -26.55
N GLN A 106 -11.96 -11.49 -26.27
CA GLN A 106 -12.11 -10.37 -27.20
C GLN A 106 -10.76 -9.73 -27.54
N LEU A 107 -9.89 -9.54 -26.54
CA LEU A 107 -8.53 -9.02 -26.76
C LEU A 107 -7.69 -9.96 -27.63
N ARG A 108 -7.70 -11.26 -27.33
CA ARG A 108 -7.02 -12.29 -28.15
C ARG A 108 -7.50 -12.25 -29.60
N ASP A 109 -8.82 -12.28 -29.80
CA ASP A 109 -9.41 -12.34 -31.14
C ASP A 109 -9.14 -11.04 -31.92
N ALA A 110 -9.12 -9.89 -31.25
CA ALA A 110 -8.72 -8.61 -31.83
C ALA A 110 -7.24 -8.62 -32.25
N ALA A 111 -6.36 -9.17 -31.42
CA ALA A 111 -4.95 -9.30 -31.73
C ALA A 111 -4.73 -10.18 -32.98
N HIS A 112 -5.42 -11.32 -33.07
CA HIS A 112 -5.39 -12.17 -34.26
C HIS A 112 -5.88 -11.44 -35.52
N ARG A 113 -7.01 -10.72 -35.44
CA ARG A 113 -7.54 -9.95 -36.59
C ARG A 113 -6.58 -8.86 -37.06
N ALA A 114 -5.89 -8.20 -36.13
CA ALA A 114 -4.93 -7.15 -36.43
C ALA A 114 -3.55 -7.68 -36.87
N GLY A 115 -3.30 -8.99 -36.76
CA GLY A 115 -1.96 -9.57 -36.95
C GLY A 115 -0.95 -9.06 -35.91
N ARG A 116 -1.43 -8.80 -34.69
CA ARG A 116 -0.66 -8.28 -33.54
C ARG A 116 -0.69 -9.25 -32.37
N HIS A 117 0.14 -8.98 -31.37
CA HIS A 117 0.23 -9.79 -30.16
C HIS A 117 -0.46 -9.11 -28.98
N PHE A 118 -1.22 -9.91 -28.23
CA PHE A 118 -1.68 -9.56 -26.90
C PHE A 118 -0.99 -10.49 -25.89
N ARG A 119 -0.37 -9.90 -24.84
CA ARG A 119 0.37 -10.63 -23.80
C ARG A 119 -0.08 -10.20 -22.38
N PRO A 120 -0.35 -11.14 -21.47
CA PRO A 120 -0.72 -10.82 -20.09
C PRO A 120 0.51 -10.49 -19.22
N GLY A 121 0.37 -9.52 -18.32
CA GLY A 121 1.41 -9.06 -17.39
C GLY A 121 1.67 -10.00 -16.20
N HIS A 122 1.84 -11.30 -16.42
CA HIS A 122 2.14 -12.27 -15.35
C HIS A 122 3.63 -12.30 -14.98
N ASN A 123 4.12 -11.21 -14.41
CA ASN A 123 5.53 -11.00 -14.09
C ASN A 123 6.20 -12.16 -13.32
N PHE A 124 5.52 -12.83 -12.38
CA PHE A 124 6.11 -13.93 -11.60
C PHE A 124 6.51 -15.17 -12.45
N LEU A 125 5.93 -15.35 -13.64
CA LEU A 125 6.40 -16.36 -14.60
C LEU A 125 7.81 -16.05 -15.14
N GLY A 126 8.28 -14.81 -15.01
CA GLY A 126 9.61 -14.37 -15.40
C GLY A 126 10.71 -14.72 -14.40
N LEU A 127 10.39 -15.34 -13.26
CA LEU A 127 11.39 -15.63 -12.24
C LEU A 127 12.39 -16.72 -12.68
N PRO A 128 13.70 -16.55 -12.44
CA PRO A 128 14.70 -17.59 -12.72
C PRO A 128 14.43 -18.90 -12.00
N SER A 129 13.98 -18.85 -10.74
CA SER A 129 13.58 -20.04 -9.99
C SER A 129 12.36 -20.75 -10.58
N TYR A 130 11.43 -20.02 -11.20
CA TYR A 130 10.30 -20.62 -11.89
C TYR A 130 10.72 -21.33 -13.18
N SER A 131 11.60 -20.74 -13.99
CA SER A 131 12.17 -21.43 -15.16
C SER A 131 12.89 -22.74 -14.77
N ARG A 132 13.58 -22.75 -13.62
CA ARG A 132 14.19 -23.98 -13.06
C ARG A 132 13.12 -25.00 -12.64
N LEU A 133 12.02 -24.56 -12.04
CA LEU A 133 10.89 -25.43 -11.69
C LEU A 133 10.29 -26.08 -12.95
N LYS A 134 10.02 -25.31 -14.01
CA LYS A 134 9.54 -25.82 -15.29
C LYS A 134 10.48 -26.87 -15.88
N ALA A 135 11.79 -26.60 -15.86
CA ALA A 135 12.79 -27.54 -16.36
C ALA A 135 12.76 -28.88 -15.61
N LEU A 136 12.54 -28.88 -14.29
CA LEU A 136 12.40 -30.11 -13.49
C LEU A 136 11.13 -30.90 -13.81
N VAL A 137 10.03 -30.20 -14.15
CA VAL A 137 8.79 -30.85 -14.60
C VAL A 137 9.00 -31.46 -15.98
N ALA A 138 9.55 -30.68 -16.92
CA ALA A 138 9.78 -31.12 -18.30
C ALA A 138 10.81 -32.25 -18.41
N SER A 139 11.84 -32.29 -17.56
CA SER A 139 12.83 -33.37 -17.54
C SER A 139 12.33 -34.65 -16.89
N GLY A 140 11.20 -34.61 -16.16
CA GLY A 140 10.71 -35.72 -15.35
C GLY A 140 11.49 -35.94 -14.04
N ASP A 141 12.34 -34.99 -13.63
CA ASP A 141 13.16 -35.11 -12.41
C ASP A 141 12.33 -35.17 -11.11
N LEU A 142 11.06 -34.73 -11.15
CA LEU A 142 10.11 -34.87 -10.04
C LEU A 142 9.32 -36.20 -10.13
N GLY A 143 9.50 -36.99 -11.18
CA GLY A 143 8.64 -38.11 -11.52
C GLY A 143 7.28 -37.62 -12.05
N ARG A 144 6.21 -38.42 -11.87
CA ARG A 144 4.85 -37.99 -12.21
C ARG A 144 4.34 -37.03 -11.14
N VAL A 145 4.06 -35.78 -11.51
CA VAL A 145 3.43 -34.80 -10.62
C VAL A 145 1.98 -35.22 -10.42
N SER A 146 1.55 -35.36 -9.16
CA SER A 146 0.17 -35.72 -8.79
C SER A 146 -0.60 -34.56 -8.17
N ALA A 147 0.11 -33.59 -7.57
CA ALA A 147 -0.54 -32.45 -6.94
C ALA A 147 0.29 -31.16 -7.02
N ALA A 148 -0.41 -30.03 -7.11
CA ALA A 148 0.15 -28.69 -7.06
C ALA A 148 -0.61 -27.81 -6.06
N GLU A 149 0.11 -27.19 -5.13
CA GLU A 149 -0.41 -26.21 -4.18
C GLU A 149 0.19 -24.84 -4.51
N ILE A 150 -0.65 -23.86 -4.88
CA ILE A 150 -0.22 -22.51 -5.26
C ILE A 150 -0.86 -21.51 -4.29
N THR A 151 -0.01 -20.80 -3.55
CA THR A 151 -0.43 -20.02 -2.38
C THR A 151 0.02 -18.58 -2.51
N TRP A 152 -0.91 -17.66 -2.27
CA TRP A 152 -0.66 -16.27 -1.90
C TRP A 152 -1.21 -16.01 -0.50
N ALA A 153 -0.31 -15.86 0.47
CA ALA A 153 -0.62 -15.48 1.83
C ALA A 153 0.16 -14.21 2.17
N LEU A 154 -0.47 -13.05 1.98
CA LEU A 154 0.12 -11.74 2.25
C LEU A 154 -0.96 -10.76 2.72
N PRO A 155 -0.80 -10.12 3.89
CA PRO A 155 -1.79 -9.16 4.38
C PRO A 155 -2.04 -8.02 3.38
N LEU A 156 -3.31 -7.66 3.16
CA LEU A 156 -3.68 -6.56 2.28
C LEU A 156 -4.10 -5.32 3.09
N ALA A 157 -3.15 -4.41 3.32
CA ALA A 157 -3.35 -3.23 4.15
C ALA A 157 -4.58 -2.35 3.80
N PRO A 158 -4.96 -2.18 2.51
CA PRO A 158 -6.17 -1.43 2.15
C PRO A 158 -7.48 -2.00 2.71
N LEU A 159 -7.60 -3.32 2.91
CA LEU A 159 -8.81 -3.93 3.51
C LEU A 159 -9.05 -3.46 4.96
N ARG A 160 -8.02 -2.96 5.63
CA ARG A 160 -8.08 -2.54 7.04
C ARG A 160 -8.17 -1.04 7.23
N SER A 161 -7.41 -0.30 6.41
CA SER A 161 -7.17 1.12 6.66
C SER A 161 -7.51 2.02 5.47
N GLY A 162 -7.90 1.43 4.33
CA GLY A 162 -8.12 2.10 3.06
C GLY A 162 -6.81 2.42 2.32
N PRO A 163 -6.87 3.19 1.22
CA PRO A 163 -8.06 3.87 0.70
C PRO A 163 -9.12 2.89 0.16
N TYR A 164 -10.39 3.13 0.45
CA TYR A 164 -11.49 2.18 0.14
C TYR A 164 -12.08 2.34 -1.26
N ASN A 165 -11.70 3.39 -1.99
CA ASN A 165 -12.16 3.64 -3.36
C ASN A 165 -11.29 2.95 -4.44
N LEU A 166 -10.28 2.18 -4.03
CA LEU A 166 -9.48 1.36 -4.93
C LEU A 166 -10.37 0.37 -5.66
N TRP A 167 -10.09 0.13 -6.93
CA TRP A 167 -10.82 -0.82 -7.77
C TRP A 167 -11.03 -2.18 -7.08
N LEU A 168 -9.96 -2.72 -6.49
CA LEU A 168 -9.97 -4.02 -5.81
C LEU A 168 -10.95 -4.12 -4.62
N LEU A 169 -11.39 -2.98 -4.06
CA LEU A 169 -12.33 -2.93 -2.92
C LEU A 169 -13.77 -2.61 -3.32
N ARG A 170 -13.99 -2.19 -4.58
CA ARG A 170 -15.32 -1.79 -5.07
C ARG A 170 -16.30 -2.94 -5.08
N GLU A 171 -15.85 -4.11 -5.53
CA GLU A 171 -16.64 -5.34 -5.57
C GLU A 171 -15.85 -6.48 -4.91
N PRO A 172 -16.50 -7.41 -4.18
CA PRO A 172 -15.83 -8.57 -3.56
C PRO A 172 -15.04 -9.41 -4.55
N LYS A 173 -15.57 -9.64 -5.76
CA LYS A 173 -14.90 -10.42 -6.82
C LYS A 173 -13.55 -9.83 -7.23
N ASN A 174 -13.39 -8.50 -7.14
CA ASN A 174 -12.17 -7.82 -7.55
C ASN A 174 -10.98 -8.20 -6.66
N LEU A 175 -11.21 -8.65 -5.42
CA LEU A 175 -10.17 -9.19 -4.55
C LEU A 175 -9.57 -10.48 -5.10
N LEU A 176 -10.41 -11.34 -5.68
CA LEU A 176 -9.95 -12.54 -6.37
C LEU A 176 -9.25 -12.16 -7.69
N LEU A 177 -9.84 -11.26 -8.48
CA LEU A 177 -9.26 -10.84 -9.77
C LEU A 177 -7.95 -10.05 -9.63
N GLU A 178 -7.70 -9.40 -8.50
CA GLU A 178 -6.45 -8.67 -8.25
C GLU A 178 -5.24 -9.60 -8.15
N ILE A 179 -5.39 -10.80 -7.57
CA ILE A 179 -4.26 -11.70 -7.24
C ILE A 179 -4.39 -13.07 -7.89
N GLY A 180 -5.60 -13.60 -7.99
CA GLY A 180 -5.95 -14.90 -8.57
C GLY A 180 -5.32 -15.17 -9.94
N PRO A 181 -5.24 -14.20 -10.86
CA PRO A 181 -4.64 -14.44 -12.18
C PRO A 181 -3.20 -14.94 -12.11
N HIS A 182 -2.39 -14.50 -11.14
CA HIS A 182 -1.03 -15.03 -10.99
C HIS A 182 -1.01 -16.52 -10.61
N LEU A 183 -1.95 -16.95 -9.76
CA LEU A 183 -2.02 -18.33 -9.29
C LEU A 183 -2.54 -19.24 -10.39
N ALA A 184 -3.59 -18.81 -11.09
CA ALA A 184 -4.12 -19.52 -12.24
C ALA A 184 -3.08 -19.61 -13.37
N ALA A 185 -2.33 -18.54 -13.64
CA ALA A 185 -1.29 -18.54 -14.67
C ALA A 185 -0.17 -19.55 -14.40
N PHE A 186 0.27 -19.72 -13.15
CA PHE A 186 1.23 -20.77 -12.79
C PHE A 186 0.69 -22.17 -13.08
N ALA A 187 -0.56 -22.44 -12.72
CA ALA A 187 -1.17 -23.74 -12.93
C ALA A 187 -1.38 -24.03 -14.43
N VAL A 188 -1.89 -23.05 -15.17
CA VAL A 188 -2.11 -23.12 -16.62
C VAL A 188 -0.80 -23.36 -17.36
N ASP A 189 0.25 -22.63 -17.04
CA ASP A 189 1.54 -22.80 -17.70
C ASP A 189 2.20 -24.16 -17.40
N LEU A 190 1.99 -24.71 -16.20
CA LEU A 190 2.59 -26.00 -15.83
C LEU A 190 1.79 -27.20 -16.36
N PHE A 191 0.47 -27.10 -16.41
CA PHE A 191 -0.41 -28.27 -16.56
C PHE A 191 -1.54 -28.08 -17.59
N GLY A 192 -1.72 -26.87 -18.13
CA GLY A 192 -2.81 -26.54 -19.06
C GLY A 192 -4.12 -26.14 -18.37
N PRO A 193 -5.26 -26.22 -19.09
CA PRO A 193 -6.56 -25.78 -18.59
C PRO A 193 -6.95 -26.41 -17.25
N LEU A 194 -7.62 -25.63 -16.40
CA LEU A 194 -8.10 -26.07 -15.10
C LEU A 194 -9.61 -26.39 -15.16
N ASP A 195 -9.97 -27.56 -14.64
CA ASP A 195 -11.34 -27.95 -14.30
C ASP A 195 -11.60 -27.59 -12.83
N VAL A 196 -12.39 -26.55 -12.57
CA VAL A 196 -12.64 -26.06 -11.21
C VAL A 196 -13.76 -26.87 -10.55
N ILE A 197 -13.42 -27.50 -9.42
CA ILE A 197 -14.29 -28.45 -8.71
C ILE A 197 -15.06 -27.76 -7.58
N ALA A 198 -14.39 -26.87 -6.83
CA ALA A 198 -14.98 -26.17 -5.70
C ALA A 198 -14.28 -24.83 -5.43
N ALA A 199 -15.03 -23.86 -4.91
CA ALA A 199 -14.50 -22.60 -4.42
C ALA A 199 -15.15 -22.22 -3.08
N ASP A 200 -14.36 -21.66 -2.17
CA ASP A 200 -14.81 -21.11 -0.89
C ASP A 200 -14.19 -19.73 -0.65
N ALA A 201 -14.95 -18.84 -0.02
CA ALA A 201 -14.51 -17.52 0.39
C ALA A 201 -14.85 -17.28 1.86
N SER A 202 -13.88 -16.83 2.66
CA SER A 202 -14.03 -16.76 4.11
C SER A 202 -13.23 -15.61 4.75
N LYS A 203 -13.30 -15.54 6.09
CA LYS A 203 -12.66 -14.50 6.92
C LYS A 203 -13.14 -13.09 6.56
N PRO A 204 -14.44 -12.79 6.73
CA PRO A 204 -14.99 -11.49 6.35
C PRO A 204 -14.35 -10.37 7.17
N VAL A 205 -14.09 -9.24 6.52
CA VAL A 205 -13.77 -7.95 7.17
C VAL A 205 -14.83 -6.93 6.78
N MET A 206 -15.23 -6.07 7.70
CA MET A 206 -16.20 -5.01 7.42
C MET A 206 -15.50 -3.80 6.82
N LEU A 207 -15.88 -3.44 5.59
CA LEU A 207 -15.58 -2.12 5.04
C LEU A 207 -16.58 -1.08 5.60
N PRO A 208 -16.26 0.22 5.49
CA PRO A 208 -17.18 1.28 5.91
C PRO A 208 -18.58 1.15 5.30
N GLY A 209 -19.61 1.33 6.14
CA GLY A 209 -21.01 1.06 5.80
C GLY A 209 -21.47 -0.37 6.12
N ASP A 210 -20.68 -1.12 6.90
CA ASP A 210 -20.89 -2.54 7.24
C ASP A 210 -21.02 -3.42 6.00
N ASP A 211 -20.09 -3.22 5.06
CA ASP A 211 -20.02 -3.95 3.79
C ASP A 211 -18.98 -5.07 3.90
N PRO A 212 -19.38 -6.36 4.04
CA PRO A 212 -18.45 -7.46 4.23
C PRO A 212 -17.58 -7.68 2.98
N ARG A 213 -16.30 -8.00 3.22
CA ARG A 213 -15.36 -8.45 2.18
C ARG A 213 -14.64 -9.72 2.60
N PRO A 214 -14.55 -10.76 1.73
CA PRO A 214 -13.76 -11.94 2.03
C PRO A 214 -12.26 -11.61 2.04
N GLN A 215 -11.52 -12.15 3.01
CA GLN A 215 -10.06 -12.03 3.06
C GLN A 215 -9.35 -13.31 2.58
N SER A 216 -10.07 -14.41 2.38
CA SER A 216 -9.49 -15.66 1.89
C SER A 216 -10.34 -16.27 0.80
N PHE A 217 -9.68 -16.85 -0.20
CA PHE A 217 -10.28 -17.69 -1.23
C PHE A 217 -9.53 -19.03 -1.28
N ARG A 218 -10.27 -20.12 -1.45
CA ARG A 218 -9.76 -21.47 -1.65
C ARG A 218 -10.42 -22.07 -2.88
N ILE A 219 -9.63 -22.48 -3.85
CA ILE A 219 -10.12 -23.05 -5.11
C ILE A 219 -9.48 -24.41 -5.28
N LEU A 220 -10.31 -25.44 -5.46
CA LEU A 220 -9.91 -26.80 -5.79
C LEU A 220 -10.19 -27.02 -7.28
N ALA A 221 -9.18 -27.48 -8.01
CA ALA A 221 -9.27 -27.71 -9.44
C ALA A 221 -8.45 -28.96 -9.84
N ARG A 222 -8.57 -29.36 -11.10
CA ARG A 222 -7.75 -30.41 -11.72
C ARG A 222 -7.21 -29.94 -13.07
N ALA A 223 -5.97 -30.29 -13.39
CA ALA A 223 -5.42 -30.14 -14.74
C ALA A 223 -4.90 -31.50 -15.21
N GLY A 224 -5.66 -32.18 -16.07
CA GLY A 224 -5.39 -33.57 -16.45
C GLY A 224 -5.41 -34.49 -15.24
N ASP A 225 -4.27 -35.14 -14.93
CA ASP A 225 -4.10 -36.03 -13.78
C ASP A 225 -3.61 -35.31 -12.49
N VAL A 226 -3.43 -33.99 -12.53
CA VAL A 226 -2.86 -33.22 -11.42
C VAL A 226 -3.96 -32.54 -10.62
N ASP A 227 -4.05 -32.84 -9.33
CA ASP A 227 -4.91 -32.10 -8.41
C ASP A 227 -4.28 -30.75 -8.06
N VAL A 228 -5.02 -29.64 -8.26
CA VAL A 228 -4.53 -28.27 -8.09
C VAL A 228 -5.31 -27.57 -6.98
N THR A 229 -4.60 -26.94 -6.05
CA THR A 229 -5.19 -26.07 -5.03
C THR A 229 -4.65 -24.65 -5.16
N LEU A 230 -5.53 -23.68 -5.37
CA LEU A 230 -5.18 -22.25 -5.35
C LEU A 230 -5.66 -21.64 -4.03
N SER A 231 -4.74 -21.01 -3.31
CA SER A 231 -4.97 -20.51 -1.95
C SER A 231 -4.63 -19.02 -1.85
N LEU A 232 -5.64 -18.16 -1.70
CA LEU A 232 -5.46 -16.74 -1.45
C LEU A 232 -5.82 -16.40 0.00
N SER A 233 -4.98 -15.63 0.67
CA SER A 233 -5.14 -15.20 2.05
C SER A 233 -4.55 -13.81 2.25
N MET A 234 -5.40 -12.88 2.67
CA MET A 234 -5.09 -11.46 2.88
C MET A 234 -5.19 -11.02 4.35
N VAL A 235 -5.38 -11.98 5.26
CA VAL A 235 -5.39 -11.74 6.70
C VAL A 235 -3.99 -11.46 7.25
N GLU A 236 -3.85 -11.01 8.51
CA GLU A 236 -2.53 -10.93 9.14
C GLU A 236 -1.92 -12.33 9.24
N THR A 237 -0.86 -12.58 8.47
CA THR A 237 -0.17 -13.86 8.38
C THR A 237 1.32 -13.65 8.08
N VAL A 238 2.10 -14.72 8.21
CA VAL A 238 3.45 -14.78 7.65
C VAL A 238 3.34 -14.80 6.12
N ASP A 239 4.21 -14.02 5.45
CA ASP A 239 4.31 -14.03 3.98
C ASP A 239 4.63 -15.44 3.49
N ASP A 240 3.70 -16.04 2.75
CA ASP A 240 3.91 -17.28 2.00
C ASP A 240 3.34 -17.11 0.60
N ARG A 241 4.25 -16.97 -0.35
CA ARG A 241 3.97 -16.82 -1.77
C ARG A 241 4.72 -17.91 -2.50
N SER A 242 4.06 -19.03 -2.73
CA SER A 242 4.72 -20.25 -3.18
C SER A 242 3.96 -21.09 -4.19
N VAL A 243 4.71 -21.89 -4.95
CA VAL A 243 4.25 -23.01 -5.79
C VAL A 243 4.90 -24.28 -5.22
N THR A 244 4.11 -25.25 -4.79
CA THR A 244 4.60 -26.55 -4.29
C THR A 244 4.10 -27.67 -5.19
N LEU A 245 5.01 -28.41 -5.80
CA LEU A 245 4.72 -29.55 -6.66
C LEU A 245 5.09 -30.85 -5.96
N ARG A 246 4.19 -31.83 -5.97
CA ARG A 246 4.42 -33.18 -5.45
C ARG A 246 4.47 -34.15 -6.62
N GLY A 247 5.63 -34.75 -6.83
CA GLY A 247 5.79 -35.84 -7.79
C GLY A 247 6.26 -37.13 -7.14
N SER A 248 6.17 -38.22 -7.89
CA SER A 248 6.50 -39.57 -7.42
C SER A 248 7.96 -39.75 -6.98
N SER A 249 8.88 -38.88 -7.41
CA SER A 249 10.32 -38.99 -7.13
C SER A 249 10.90 -37.78 -6.40
N GLY A 250 10.09 -36.73 -6.20
CA GLY A 250 10.53 -35.54 -5.49
C GLY A 250 9.42 -34.53 -5.26
N ARG A 251 9.68 -33.60 -4.35
CA ARG A 251 8.83 -32.45 -4.06
C ARG A 251 9.62 -31.18 -4.32
N ALA A 252 9.07 -30.27 -5.10
CA ALA A 252 9.65 -28.95 -5.33
C ALA A 252 8.80 -27.89 -4.65
N ARG A 253 9.46 -26.93 -3.98
CA ARG A 253 8.82 -25.74 -3.44
C ARG A 253 9.55 -24.50 -3.93
N LEU A 254 8.85 -23.74 -4.76
CA LEU A 254 9.23 -22.41 -5.20
C LEU A 254 8.61 -21.39 -4.25
N ASP A 255 9.42 -20.53 -3.64
CA ASP A 255 8.98 -19.29 -3.01
C ASP A 255 9.25 -18.16 -4.01
N TYR A 256 8.18 -17.65 -4.62
CA TYR A 256 8.26 -16.61 -5.66
C TYR A 256 8.31 -15.19 -5.09
N ALA A 257 8.15 -15.01 -3.76
CA ALA A 257 8.49 -13.76 -3.09
C ALA A 257 10.00 -13.60 -2.94
N ALA A 258 10.67 -14.70 -2.63
CA ALA A 258 12.11 -14.74 -2.37
C ALA A 258 12.94 -15.13 -3.60
N ASP A 259 12.32 -15.61 -4.69
CA ASP A 259 13.00 -16.25 -5.85
C ASP A 259 13.91 -17.40 -5.40
N THR A 260 13.36 -18.32 -4.62
CA THR A 260 14.09 -19.51 -4.14
C THR A 260 13.36 -20.79 -4.53
N LEU A 261 14.12 -21.78 -5.00
CA LEU A 261 13.59 -23.11 -5.33
C LEU A 261 14.31 -24.17 -4.49
N VAL A 262 13.54 -24.90 -3.68
CA VAL A 262 14.06 -26.02 -2.89
C VAL A 262 13.42 -27.31 -3.39
N VAL A 263 14.26 -28.31 -3.67
CA VAL A 263 13.83 -29.62 -4.15
C VAL A 263 14.21 -30.66 -3.12
N GLU A 264 13.22 -31.39 -2.67
CA GLU A 264 13.34 -32.56 -1.82
C GLU A 264 13.30 -33.82 -2.69
N ARG A 265 14.28 -34.71 -2.51
CA ARG A 265 14.36 -35.96 -3.24
C ARG A 265 14.56 -37.12 -2.28
N GLU A 266 14.04 -38.28 -2.67
CA GLU A 266 14.42 -39.53 -2.06
C GLU A 266 15.86 -39.88 -2.43
N ASN A 267 16.54 -40.63 -1.55
CA ASN A 267 17.90 -41.09 -1.79
C ASN A 267 18.01 -42.56 -1.39
N ALA A 268 18.87 -43.31 -2.07
CA ALA A 268 19.06 -44.75 -1.83
C ALA A 268 20.02 -45.06 -0.66
N SER A 269 20.17 -44.16 0.32
CA SER A 269 21.06 -44.41 1.47
C SER A 269 20.44 -45.38 2.48
N ASP A 270 21.30 -46.03 3.25
CA ASP A 270 20.96 -46.88 4.40
C ASP A 270 19.91 -46.24 5.32
N LEU A 271 18.97 -47.08 5.81
CA LEU A 271 17.77 -46.69 6.55
C LEU A 271 18.07 -45.80 7.77
N VAL A 272 19.20 -46.03 8.45
CA VAL A 272 19.57 -45.30 9.67
C VAL A 272 20.10 -43.90 9.35
N LEU A 273 20.87 -43.75 8.27
CA LEU A 273 21.49 -42.48 7.88
C LEU A 273 20.62 -41.63 6.95
N ASN A 274 19.63 -42.22 6.31
CA ASN A 274 18.78 -41.58 5.31
C ASN A 274 18.08 -40.30 5.83
N PRO A 275 17.43 -40.29 7.01
CA PRO A 275 16.73 -39.10 7.51
C PRO A 275 17.68 -37.91 7.73
N LEU A 276 18.86 -38.15 8.31
CA LEU A 276 19.85 -37.10 8.54
C LEU A 276 20.41 -36.56 7.21
N ARG A 277 20.76 -37.45 6.27
CA ARG A 277 21.24 -37.04 4.94
C ARG A 277 20.21 -36.20 4.19
N ARG A 278 18.92 -36.57 4.27
CA ARG A 278 17.81 -35.80 3.69
C ARG A 278 17.71 -34.40 4.28
N GLN A 279 17.75 -34.26 5.61
CA GLN A 279 17.71 -32.95 6.26
C GLN A 279 18.94 -32.09 5.94
N ILE A 280 20.13 -32.69 5.88
CA ILE A 280 21.36 -31.98 5.46
C ILE A 280 21.25 -31.51 4.02
N ALA A 281 20.72 -32.32 3.10
CA ALA A 281 20.52 -31.94 1.71
C ALA A 281 19.56 -30.75 1.58
N LEU A 282 18.43 -30.77 2.30
CA LEU A 282 17.48 -29.65 2.36
C LEU A 282 18.13 -28.38 2.92
N ALA A 283 18.84 -28.49 4.05
CA ALA A 283 19.55 -27.37 4.64
C ALA A 283 20.58 -26.75 3.68
N ARG A 284 21.32 -27.59 2.93
CA ARG A 284 22.24 -27.12 1.88
C ARG A 284 21.50 -26.42 0.74
N GLY A 285 20.33 -26.93 0.34
CA GLY A 285 19.47 -26.28 -0.66
C GLY A 285 19.05 -24.88 -0.23
N HIS A 286 18.48 -24.75 0.97
CA HIS A 286 18.11 -23.44 1.53
C HIS A 286 19.31 -22.49 1.66
N ALA A 287 20.45 -22.98 2.16
CA ALA A 287 21.66 -22.17 2.30
C ALA A 287 22.18 -21.68 0.94
N ARG A 288 22.18 -22.53 -0.09
CA ARG A 288 22.61 -22.17 -1.45
C ARG A 288 21.73 -21.07 -2.04
N GLU A 289 20.41 -21.21 -1.96
CA GLU A 289 19.48 -20.20 -2.50
C GLU A 289 19.63 -18.88 -1.73
N GLY A 290 19.71 -18.94 -0.39
CA GLY A 290 19.92 -17.75 0.45
C GLY A 290 21.24 -17.01 0.14
N LEU A 291 22.34 -17.74 -0.01
CA LEU A 291 23.65 -17.16 -0.37
C LEU A 291 23.64 -16.57 -1.78
N THR A 292 22.98 -17.23 -2.73
CA THR A 292 22.83 -16.74 -4.11
C THR A 292 22.07 -15.42 -4.13
N ASN A 293 20.94 -15.35 -3.44
CA ASN A 293 20.11 -14.15 -3.40
C ASN A 293 20.80 -13.01 -2.63
N ALA A 294 21.52 -13.32 -1.54
CA ALA A 294 22.36 -12.35 -0.85
C ALA A 294 23.44 -11.78 -1.78
N ALA A 295 24.13 -12.62 -2.56
CA ALA A 295 25.14 -12.18 -3.52
C ALA A 295 24.54 -11.27 -4.62
N ILE A 296 23.36 -11.61 -5.14
CA ILE A 296 22.64 -10.79 -6.14
C ILE A 296 22.26 -9.43 -5.55
N GLN A 297 21.68 -9.40 -4.35
CA GLN A 297 21.27 -8.16 -3.69
C GLN A 297 22.47 -7.26 -3.37
N VAL A 298 23.58 -7.83 -2.87
CA VAL A 298 24.81 -7.08 -2.58
C VAL A 298 25.41 -6.50 -3.87
N ARG A 299 25.58 -7.32 -4.91
CA ARG A 299 26.17 -6.87 -6.19
C ARG A 299 25.30 -5.84 -6.91
N SER A 300 23.98 -5.93 -6.79
CA SER A 300 23.05 -5.00 -7.42
C SER A 300 22.73 -3.77 -6.58
N LEU A 301 23.30 -3.64 -5.38
CA LEU A 301 22.90 -2.61 -4.40
C LEU A 301 21.38 -2.59 -4.17
N ASN A 302 20.78 -3.79 -4.08
CA ASN A 302 19.35 -4.03 -3.94
C ASN A 302 18.45 -3.60 -5.13
N MET A 303 19.04 -3.28 -6.29
CA MET A 303 18.27 -2.95 -7.50
C MET A 303 17.73 -4.18 -8.25
N ARG A 304 18.17 -5.39 -7.89
CA ARG A 304 17.69 -6.66 -8.45
C ARG A 304 16.98 -7.50 -7.39
N SER A 305 15.96 -6.93 -6.73
CA SER A 305 15.07 -7.70 -5.86
C SER A 305 14.35 -8.80 -6.66
N PRO A 306 13.88 -9.89 -6.03
CA PRO A 306 13.05 -10.92 -6.69
C PRO A 306 11.89 -10.34 -7.51
N TYR A 307 11.19 -9.35 -6.94
CA TYR A 307 10.12 -8.65 -7.64
C TYR A 307 10.62 -7.91 -8.89
N ALA A 308 11.74 -7.18 -8.79
CA ALA A 308 12.35 -6.53 -9.96
C ALA A 308 12.82 -7.54 -11.02
N GLN A 309 13.34 -8.70 -10.59
CA GLN A 309 13.76 -9.78 -11.50
C GLN A 309 12.58 -10.37 -12.26
N SER A 310 11.42 -10.51 -11.63
CA SER A 310 10.21 -11.03 -12.28
C SER A 310 9.81 -10.19 -13.52
N PHE A 311 9.78 -8.86 -13.42
CA PHE A 311 9.49 -7.98 -14.57
C PHE A 311 10.56 -8.04 -15.66
N ARG A 312 11.84 -8.11 -15.27
CA ARG A 312 12.94 -8.24 -16.24
C ARG A 312 12.85 -9.57 -17.00
N GLY A 313 12.57 -10.66 -16.30
CA GLY A 313 12.40 -11.97 -16.92
C GLY A 313 11.18 -12.02 -17.83
N MET A 314 10.06 -11.38 -17.45
CA MET A 314 8.90 -11.22 -18.33
C MET A 314 9.23 -10.42 -19.58
N CYS A 315 9.86 -9.23 -19.44
CA CYS A 315 10.25 -8.43 -20.60
C CYS A 315 11.23 -9.17 -21.51
N ALA A 316 12.20 -9.89 -20.95
CA ALA A 316 13.13 -10.71 -21.70
C ALA A 316 12.47 -11.89 -22.42
N ALA A 317 11.45 -12.52 -21.82
CA ALA A 317 10.70 -13.60 -22.45
C ALA A 317 9.80 -13.11 -23.59
N ILE A 318 9.29 -11.87 -23.47
CA ILE A 318 8.37 -11.28 -24.45
C ILE A 318 9.12 -10.63 -25.63
N TYR A 319 10.17 -9.87 -25.35
CA TYR A 319 10.92 -9.08 -26.34
C TYR A 319 12.32 -9.62 -26.63
N GLY A 320 12.64 -10.80 -26.10
CA GLY A 320 13.89 -11.50 -26.39
C GLY A 320 13.95 -12.05 -27.81
N SER A 321 15.02 -12.80 -28.09
CA SER A 321 15.26 -13.38 -29.43
C SER A 321 14.26 -14.45 -29.85
N ALA A 322 13.54 -15.06 -28.89
CA ALA A 322 12.53 -16.07 -29.12
C ALA A 322 11.32 -15.78 -28.23
N PRO A 323 10.10 -15.63 -28.78
CA PRO A 323 8.88 -15.46 -28.00
C PRO A 323 8.62 -16.70 -27.14
N ASP A 324 8.25 -16.48 -25.87
CA ASP A 324 7.97 -17.53 -24.91
C ASP A 324 6.45 -17.76 -24.78
N GLU A 325 6.00 -18.97 -25.11
CA GLU A 325 4.58 -19.39 -25.14
C GLU A 325 3.85 -19.16 -23.79
N ARG A 326 4.60 -19.03 -22.69
CA ARG A 326 4.05 -18.68 -21.37
C ARG A 326 3.18 -17.44 -21.35
N TYR A 327 3.48 -16.48 -22.22
CA TYR A 327 2.81 -15.20 -22.29
C TYR A 327 1.85 -15.11 -23.47
N ASP A 328 1.44 -16.25 -24.02
CA ASP A 328 0.44 -16.29 -25.08
C ASP A 328 -0.95 -15.92 -24.55
N ALA A 329 -1.74 -15.31 -25.43
CA ALA A 329 -3.08 -14.85 -25.12
C ALA A 329 -4.02 -15.99 -24.68
N ASP A 330 -3.85 -17.21 -25.20
CA ASP A 330 -4.66 -18.36 -24.81
C ASP A 330 -4.45 -18.77 -23.34
N ASN A 331 -3.21 -18.66 -22.82
CA ASN A 331 -2.94 -18.91 -21.41
C ASN A 331 -3.65 -17.88 -20.52
N ALA A 332 -3.74 -16.62 -20.98
CA ALA A 332 -4.51 -15.59 -20.27
C ALA A 332 -6.00 -15.92 -20.23
N VAL A 333 -6.58 -16.37 -21.36
CA VAL A 333 -7.98 -16.78 -21.43
C VAL A 333 -8.25 -17.95 -20.50
N GLN A 334 -7.39 -18.98 -20.49
CA GLN A 334 -7.54 -20.15 -19.62
C GLN A 334 -7.42 -19.78 -18.13
N ALA A 335 -6.46 -18.91 -17.78
CA ALA A 335 -6.30 -18.45 -16.41
C ALA A 335 -7.53 -17.67 -15.93
N MET A 336 -8.10 -16.79 -16.77
CA MET A 336 -9.32 -16.05 -16.44
C MET A 336 -10.55 -16.96 -16.41
N GLN A 337 -10.64 -17.97 -17.28
CA GLN A 337 -11.74 -18.94 -17.28
C GLN A 337 -11.81 -19.69 -15.94
N ALA A 338 -10.65 -20.13 -15.42
CA ALA A 338 -10.60 -20.78 -14.12
C ALA A 338 -11.08 -19.86 -12.96
N LEU A 339 -10.88 -18.54 -13.08
CA LEU A 339 -11.38 -17.59 -12.09
C LEU A 339 -12.89 -17.35 -12.24
N ASP A 340 -13.39 -17.24 -13.47
CA ASP A 340 -14.83 -17.13 -13.75
C ASP A 340 -15.58 -18.37 -13.24
N ASP A 341 -15.04 -19.57 -13.47
CA ASP A 341 -15.59 -20.84 -12.99
C ASP A 341 -15.57 -20.89 -11.45
N ALA A 342 -14.48 -20.43 -10.82
CA ALA A 342 -14.42 -20.33 -9.36
C ALA A 342 -15.44 -19.32 -8.80
N LEU A 343 -15.60 -18.16 -9.44
CA LEU A 343 -16.60 -17.16 -9.05
C LEU A 343 -18.02 -17.70 -9.17
N ALA A 344 -18.31 -18.51 -10.19
CA ALA A 344 -19.61 -19.14 -10.39
C ALA A 344 -19.95 -20.18 -9.30
N LEU A 345 -18.95 -20.75 -8.63
CA LEU A 345 -19.12 -21.71 -7.54
C LEU A 345 -19.20 -21.05 -6.15
N LEU A 346 -18.87 -19.77 -6.01
CA LEU A 346 -18.98 -19.06 -4.74
C LEU A 346 -20.44 -18.70 -4.41
N PRO A 347 -20.82 -18.66 -3.12
CA PRO A 347 -22.14 -18.20 -2.72
C PRO A 347 -22.40 -16.77 -3.21
N THR A 348 -23.56 -16.54 -3.86
CA THR A 348 -23.90 -15.24 -4.46
C THR A 348 -23.85 -14.10 -3.44
N ASP A 349 -24.30 -14.33 -2.22
CA ASP A 349 -24.29 -13.34 -1.13
C ASP A 349 -22.87 -12.88 -0.74
N THR A 350 -21.83 -13.69 -1.05
CA THR A 350 -20.43 -13.31 -0.80
C THR A 350 -19.89 -12.36 -1.87
N LEU A 351 -20.53 -12.31 -3.05
CA LEU A 351 -20.08 -11.52 -4.19
C LEU A 351 -20.87 -10.22 -4.37
N ILE A 352 -22.00 -10.05 -3.70
CA ILE A 352 -22.83 -8.84 -3.78
C ILE A 352 -22.29 -7.79 -2.78
N PRO A 353 -21.84 -6.61 -3.25
CA PRO A 353 -21.52 -5.51 -2.34
C PRO A 353 -22.81 -5.00 -1.70
N LYS A 354 -22.75 -4.56 -0.44
CA LYS A 354 -23.89 -3.92 0.21
C LYS A 354 -24.26 -2.64 -0.54
N ALA A 355 -25.54 -2.51 -0.90
CA ALA A 355 -26.03 -1.31 -1.58
C ALA A 355 -25.84 -0.08 -0.69
N PRO A 356 -25.42 1.07 -1.26
CA PRO A 356 -25.36 2.31 -0.51
C PRO A 356 -26.76 2.70 -0.01
N ALA A 357 -26.83 3.39 1.12
CA ALA A 357 -28.07 3.97 1.58
C ALA A 357 -28.59 4.99 0.55
N VAL A 358 -29.90 5.08 0.40
CA VAL A 358 -30.54 6.03 -0.53
C VAL A 358 -30.65 7.39 0.15
N ALA A 359 -30.18 8.44 -0.53
CA ALA A 359 -30.34 9.81 -0.06
C ALA A 359 -31.83 10.20 -0.07
N THR A 360 -32.33 10.70 1.05
CA THR A 360 -33.66 11.30 1.20
C THR A 360 -33.61 12.83 1.11
N ARG A 361 -32.43 13.44 1.28
CA ARG A 361 -32.20 14.88 1.15
C ARG A 361 -30.78 15.19 0.67
N ALA A 362 -30.57 16.40 0.16
CA ALA A 362 -29.22 16.91 -0.10
C ALA A 362 -28.52 17.32 1.23
N PRO A 363 -27.25 16.95 1.45
CA PRO A 363 -26.45 17.51 2.52
C PRO A 363 -26.29 19.02 2.39
N ARG A 364 -26.24 19.74 3.52
CA ARG A 364 -25.94 21.18 3.59
C ARG A 364 -24.73 21.40 4.49
N PRO A 365 -23.52 21.05 4.02
CA PRO A 365 -22.39 20.93 4.90
C PRO A 365 -21.92 22.28 5.41
N THR A 366 -21.58 22.31 6.70
CA THR A 366 -20.93 23.45 7.35
C THR A 366 -19.49 23.12 7.78
N ALA A 367 -19.06 21.87 7.58
CA ALA A 367 -17.71 21.39 7.88
C ALA A 367 -17.09 20.74 6.65
N LEU A 368 -15.82 21.04 6.37
CA LEU A 368 -15.00 20.42 5.33
C LEU A 368 -13.90 19.58 5.95
N VAL A 369 -13.82 18.30 5.63
CA VAL A 369 -12.75 17.40 6.08
C VAL A 369 -11.85 17.02 4.91
N ILE A 370 -10.66 17.63 4.87
CA ILE A 370 -9.61 17.29 3.91
C ILE A 370 -8.84 16.08 4.47
N GLY A 371 -8.82 14.98 3.72
CA GLY A 371 -8.32 13.70 4.22
C GLY A 371 -9.36 12.88 4.99
N GLY A 372 -10.66 13.17 4.82
CA GLY A 372 -11.78 12.47 5.48
C GLY A 372 -11.85 10.97 5.18
N THR A 373 -11.18 10.48 4.14
CA THR A 373 -11.12 9.04 3.83
C THR A 373 -10.09 8.26 4.68
N GLY A 374 -9.19 8.95 5.37
CA GLY A 374 -8.14 8.37 6.21
C GLY A 374 -8.62 7.92 7.60
N PHE A 375 -7.73 7.33 8.40
CA PHE A 375 -8.08 6.75 9.71
C PHE A 375 -8.74 7.77 10.67
N ILE A 376 -8.07 8.90 10.92
CA ILE A 376 -8.62 9.98 11.77
C ILE A 376 -9.77 10.71 11.07
N GLY A 377 -9.62 10.97 9.77
CA GLY A 377 -10.64 11.69 8.99
C GLY A 377 -12.01 11.01 8.97
N ARG A 378 -12.06 9.67 8.96
CA ARG A 378 -13.32 8.91 9.02
C ARG A 378 -14.01 9.03 10.38
N ALA A 379 -13.25 8.88 11.46
CA ALA A 379 -13.78 9.05 12.81
C ALA A 379 -14.29 10.49 13.02
N LEU A 380 -13.52 11.49 12.57
CA LEU A 380 -13.94 12.89 12.60
C LEU A 380 -15.23 13.14 11.80
N THR A 381 -15.31 12.64 10.57
CA THR A 381 -16.51 12.81 9.73
C THR A 381 -17.74 12.19 10.40
N ARG A 382 -17.62 10.97 10.93
CA ARG A 382 -18.72 10.29 11.63
C ARG A 382 -19.09 11.01 12.93
N ALA A 383 -18.12 11.50 13.70
CA ALA A 383 -18.37 12.26 14.92
C ALA A 383 -19.09 13.59 14.66
N LEU A 384 -18.74 14.30 13.57
CA LEU A 384 -19.45 15.51 13.13
C LEU A 384 -20.90 15.20 12.75
N VAL A 385 -21.13 14.15 11.96
CA VAL A 385 -22.49 13.73 11.57
C VAL A 385 -23.32 13.29 12.78
N ALA A 386 -22.72 12.58 13.73
CA ALA A 386 -23.39 12.20 14.98
C ALA A 386 -23.80 13.41 15.84
N ARG A 387 -23.16 14.56 15.66
CA ARG A 387 -23.54 15.86 16.26
C ARG A 387 -24.53 16.67 15.42
N GLY A 388 -25.04 16.11 14.32
CA GLY A 388 -25.97 16.79 13.42
C GLY A 388 -25.31 17.76 12.44
N THR A 389 -23.99 17.69 12.25
CA THR A 389 -23.29 18.49 11.25
C THR A 389 -23.20 17.73 9.93
N ASP A 390 -23.73 18.31 8.86
CA ASP A 390 -23.46 17.81 7.52
C ASP A 390 -22.01 18.14 7.13
N VAL A 391 -21.34 17.19 6.46
CA VAL A 391 -19.91 17.23 6.20
C VAL A 391 -19.62 17.11 4.70
N ARG A 392 -18.76 17.99 4.21
CA ARG A 392 -18.12 17.85 2.91
C ARG A 392 -16.77 17.18 3.11
N VAL A 393 -16.50 16.10 2.37
CA VAL A 393 -15.21 15.41 2.37
C VAL A 393 -14.47 15.71 1.09
N LEU A 394 -13.27 16.27 1.20
CA LEU A 394 -12.42 16.49 0.04
C LEU A 394 -11.51 15.30 -0.16
N SER A 395 -11.59 14.69 -1.34
CA SER A 395 -10.75 13.56 -1.73
C SER A 395 -10.31 13.69 -3.20
N ARG A 396 -9.44 12.79 -3.67
CA ARG A 396 -9.08 12.74 -5.11
C ARG A 396 -10.18 12.11 -5.98
N GLY A 397 -11.08 11.34 -5.38
CA GLY A 397 -12.20 10.69 -6.07
C GLY A 397 -13.53 11.36 -5.74
N ARG A 398 -14.58 10.98 -6.49
CA ARG A 398 -15.97 11.44 -6.26
C ARG A 398 -16.73 10.59 -5.24
N HIS A 399 -16.16 9.48 -4.78
CA HIS A 399 -16.78 8.56 -3.83
C HIS A 399 -15.89 8.39 -2.60
N GLY A 400 -16.48 8.44 -1.41
CA GLY A 400 -15.82 8.29 -0.12
C GLY A 400 -16.34 7.09 0.69
N PRO A 401 -15.71 6.74 1.82
CA PRO A 401 -16.06 5.60 2.66
C PRO A 401 -17.28 5.86 3.56
N PHE A 402 -18.32 6.49 3.01
CA PHE A 402 -19.55 6.86 3.74
C PHE A 402 -20.81 6.46 2.96
N PRO A 403 -20.91 5.22 2.43
CA PRO A 403 -22.10 4.80 1.69
C PRO A 403 -23.36 4.73 2.57
N ASP A 404 -23.18 4.72 3.90
CA ASP A 404 -24.22 4.68 4.92
C ASP A 404 -24.72 6.06 5.38
N LEU A 405 -24.07 7.16 4.95
CA LEU A 405 -24.41 8.53 5.38
C LEU A 405 -24.72 9.48 4.21
N PRO A 406 -25.55 9.10 3.22
CA PRO A 406 -25.77 9.87 2.00
C PRO A 406 -26.46 11.22 2.24
N ASP A 407 -27.25 11.33 3.32
CA ASP A 407 -28.00 12.56 3.66
C ASP A 407 -27.14 13.62 4.35
N SER A 408 -26.00 13.21 4.91
CA SER A 408 -25.15 14.08 5.73
C SER A 408 -23.72 14.22 5.23
N VAL A 409 -23.28 13.38 4.30
CA VAL A 409 -21.92 13.44 3.76
C VAL A 409 -21.94 13.59 2.24
N GLU A 410 -21.30 14.63 1.74
CA GLU A 410 -20.96 14.74 0.32
C GLU A 410 -19.44 14.64 0.11
N THR A 411 -19.02 14.10 -1.04
CA THR A 411 -17.61 13.99 -1.40
C THR A 411 -17.31 14.82 -2.63
N VAL A 412 -16.33 15.71 -2.53
CA VAL A 412 -15.90 16.58 -3.64
C VAL A 412 -14.48 16.23 -4.07
N GLY A 413 -14.26 16.23 -5.38
CA GLY A 413 -12.97 15.95 -6.00
C GLY A 413 -12.24 17.24 -6.35
N ALA A 414 -11.09 17.50 -5.71
CA ALA A 414 -10.25 18.66 -6.04
C ALA A 414 -8.77 18.39 -5.78
N SER A 415 -7.91 19.04 -6.57
CA SER A 415 -6.46 19.03 -6.33
C SER A 415 -6.12 20.00 -5.19
N LEU A 416 -5.30 19.57 -4.24
CA LEU A 416 -4.81 20.45 -3.18
C LEU A 416 -3.86 21.56 -3.68
N LYS A 417 -3.44 21.48 -4.95
CA LYS A 417 -2.64 22.51 -5.62
C LYS A 417 -3.51 23.53 -6.36
N ASP A 418 -4.80 23.27 -6.53
CA ASP A 418 -5.74 24.15 -7.22
C ASP A 418 -6.50 25.01 -6.20
N ARG A 419 -6.04 26.26 -6.04
CA ARG A 419 -6.64 27.20 -5.09
C ARG A 419 -8.10 27.51 -5.42
N ALA A 420 -8.45 27.70 -6.69
CA ALA A 420 -9.81 28.08 -7.08
C ALA A 420 -10.80 26.94 -6.77
N ALA A 421 -10.41 25.70 -7.07
CA ALA A 421 -11.21 24.53 -6.71
C ALA A 421 -11.35 24.36 -5.19
N LEU A 422 -10.30 24.69 -4.41
CA LEU A 422 -10.37 24.66 -2.94
C LEU A 422 -11.31 25.73 -2.38
N VAL A 423 -11.28 26.96 -2.90
CA VAL A 423 -12.22 28.03 -2.52
C VAL A 423 -13.66 27.58 -2.80
N GLN A 424 -13.92 27.03 -3.98
CA GLN A 424 -15.23 26.47 -4.32
C GLN A 424 -15.64 25.34 -3.37
N ALA A 425 -14.71 24.46 -2.99
CA ALA A 425 -14.99 23.39 -2.02
C ALA A 425 -15.28 23.92 -0.61
N MET A 426 -14.88 25.16 -0.28
CA MET A 426 -15.13 25.82 1.00
C MET A 426 -16.40 26.67 1.00
N ASP A 427 -17.15 26.74 -0.10
CA ASP A 427 -18.40 27.49 -0.17
C ASP A 427 -19.44 26.97 0.84
N GLY A 428 -19.98 27.87 1.67
CA GLY A 428 -20.89 27.54 2.77
C GLY A 428 -20.25 26.84 3.99
N ILE A 429 -18.93 26.65 4.00
CA ILE A 429 -18.22 25.94 5.07
C ILE A 429 -17.76 26.92 6.15
N ARG A 430 -18.07 26.58 7.41
CA ARG A 430 -17.61 27.31 8.60
C ARG A 430 -16.30 26.75 9.15
N HIS A 431 -16.16 25.44 9.21
CA HIS A 431 -14.98 24.78 9.79
C HIS A 431 -14.27 23.92 8.76
N VAL A 432 -12.98 24.13 8.56
CA VAL A 432 -12.12 23.30 7.71
C VAL A 432 -11.16 22.50 8.59
N TYR A 433 -11.16 21.19 8.43
CA TYR A 433 -10.22 20.28 9.07
C TYR A 433 -9.22 19.77 8.04
N ASN A 434 -7.95 20.12 8.21
CA ASN A 434 -6.87 19.66 7.33
C ASN A 434 -6.12 18.48 7.97
N LEU A 435 -6.47 17.27 7.56
CA LEU A 435 -5.79 16.01 7.90
C LEU A 435 -5.00 15.44 6.71
N ALA A 436 -4.74 16.26 5.69
CA ALA A 436 -4.02 15.83 4.51
C ALA A 436 -2.60 15.37 4.88
N ARG A 437 -2.21 14.25 4.28
CA ARG A 437 -0.86 13.71 4.37
C ARG A 437 -0.30 13.52 2.98
N ALA A 438 0.87 14.10 2.75
CA ALA A 438 1.73 13.72 1.64
C ALA A 438 3.03 13.11 2.17
N LEU A 439 3.64 12.27 1.33
CA LEU A 439 4.96 11.70 1.57
C LEU A 439 5.92 12.27 0.52
N GLY A 440 7.07 12.74 0.95
CA GLY A 440 8.17 13.11 0.08
C GLY A 440 9.33 12.13 0.23
N THR A 441 10.03 11.86 -0.87
CA THR A 441 11.24 11.03 -0.85
C THR A 441 12.50 11.86 -0.56
N ASN A 442 12.43 13.15 -0.84
CA ASN A 442 13.43 14.17 -0.55
C ASN A 442 12.75 15.43 0.03
N TRP A 443 13.54 16.45 0.39
CA TRP A 443 13.01 17.68 0.99
C TRP A 443 12.19 18.53 0.02
N GLN A 444 12.57 18.61 -1.26
CA GLN A 444 11.82 19.35 -2.27
C GLN A 444 10.44 18.74 -2.49
N ASP A 445 10.33 17.41 -2.54
CA ASP A 445 9.03 16.72 -2.61
C ASP A 445 8.13 17.08 -1.41
N CYS A 446 8.72 17.24 -0.21
CA CYS A 446 7.96 17.62 0.99
C CYS A 446 7.46 19.07 0.87
N LEU A 447 8.29 19.97 0.36
CA LEU A 447 7.88 21.35 0.08
C LEU A 447 6.74 21.41 -0.93
N ASP A 448 6.84 20.66 -2.04
CA ASP A 448 5.89 20.76 -3.15
C ASP A 448 4.59 20.00 -2.90
N ASN A 449 4.61 18.95 -2.07
CA ASN A 449 3.47 18.05 -1.89
C ASN A 449 2.85 18.07 -0.49
N ASP A 450 3.52 18.59 0.54
CA ASP A 450 2.95 18.73 1.91
C ASP A 450 2.86 20.21 2.30
N VAL A 451 3.98 20.95 2.26
CA VAL A 451 4.02 22.36 2.72
C VAL A 451 3.23 23.29 1.80
N ALA A 452 3.48 23.24 0.49
CA ALA A 452 2.78 24.11 -0.46
C ALA A 452 1.26 23.86 -0.45
N PRO A 453 0.75 22.61 -0.50
CA PRO A 453 -0.67 22.35 -0.33
C PRO A 453 -1.27 22.86 1.00
N ALA A 454 -0.55 22.74 2.12
CA ALA A 454 -1.03 23.26 3.40
C ALA A 454 -1.20 24.79 3.36
N VAL A 455 -0.27 25.51 2.73
CA VAL A 455 -0.37 26.95 2.51
C VAL A 455 -1.53 27.28 1.55
N THR A 456 -1.66 26.57 0.42
CA THR A 456 -2.75 26.78 -0.54
C THR A 456 -4.13 26.60 0.11
N ILE A 457 -4.29 25.59 0.96
CA ILE A 457 -5.53 25.36 1.73
C ILE A 457 -5.82 26.55 2.67
N ALA A 458 -4.80 27.07 3.35
CA ALA A 458 -4.96 28.21 4.24
C ALA A 458 -5.29 29.51 3.48
N GLU A 459 -4.72 29.71 2.29
CA GLU A 459 -5.07 30.84 1.43
C GLU A 459 -6.52 30.74 0.91
N ALA A 460 -6.95 29.54 0.53
CA ALA A 460 -8.34 29.29 0.16
C ALA A 460 -9.29 29.52 1.33
N ALA A 461 -8.93 29.10 2.55
CA ALA A 461 -9.75 29.30 3.75
C ALA A 461 -9.93 30.79 4.10
N LEU A 462 -8.86 31.59 3.95
CA LEU A 462 -8.93 33.05 4.10
C LEU A 462 -9.86 33.70 3.08
N GLU A 463 -9.76 33.29 1.81
CA GLU A 463 -10.56 33.84 0.73
C GLU A 463 -12.04 33.45 0.84
N ALA A 464 -12.32 32.21 1.23
CA ALA A 464 -13.68 31.72 1.44
C ALA A 464 -14.33 32.24 2.74
N GLY A 465 -13.58 32.90 3.62
CA GLY A 465 -14.11 33.44 4.88
C GLY A 465 -14.49 32.37 5.91
N VAL A 466 -13.73 31.27 5.98
CA VAL A 466 -13.95 30.17 6.92
C VAL A 466 -13.76 30.63 8.36
N ASP A 467 -14.69 30.32 9.27
CA ASP A 467 -14.65 30.67 10.71
C ASP A 467 -13.44 30.04 11.44
N ARG A 468 -13.07 28.81 11.06
CA ARG A 468 -11.93 28.11 11.64
C ARG A 468 -11.26 27.11 10.70
N LEU A 469 -9.94 27.20 10.58
CA LEU A 469 -9.07 26.16 10.01
C LEU A 469 -8.37 25.40 11.14
N VAL A 470 -8.69 24.11 11.29
CA VAL A 470 -7.96 23.20 12.19
C VAL A 470 -6.92 22.43 11.37
N TYR A 471 -5.64 22.70 11.61
CA TYR A 471 -4.53 21.99 10.97
C TYR A 471 -4.04 20.83 11.85
N THR A 472 -3.90 19.64 11.26
CA THR A 472 -3.36 18.48 11.96
C THR A 472 -1.85 18.36 11.73
N GLY A 473 -1.08 18.77 12.73
CA GLY A 473 0.35 18.56 12.87
C GLY A 473 0.69 17.18 13.46
N THR A 474 1.80 17.09 14.18
CA THR A 474 2.27 15.81 14.76
C THR A 474 3.19 16.00 15.95
N ILE A 475 3.06 15.15 16.97
CA ILE A 475 4.03 15.13 18.08
C ILE A 475 5.44 14.71 17.64
N ALA A 476 5.58 14.07 16.47
CA ALA A 476 6.88 13.62 15.97
C ALA A 476 7.85 14.79 15.67
N SER A 477 7.34 16.02 15.60
CA SER A 477 8.12 17.25 15.37
C SER A 477 8.91 17.70 16.60
N TYR A 478 8.52 17.30 17.82
CA TYR A 478 9.27 17.62 19.03
C TYR A 478 10.60 16.86 19.14
N ASP A 479 11.59 17.48 19.75
CA ASP A 479 12.72 16.76 20.34
C ASP A 479 12.27 16.09 21.65
N MET A 480 12.20 14.76 21.60
CA MET A 480 11.76 13.90 22.71
C MET A 480 12.96 13.13 23.30
N SER A 481 14.18 13.63 23.12
CA SER A 481 15.40 12.93 23.52
C SER A 481 15.78 13.09 25.00
N ASP A 482 15.17 14.05 25.70
CA ASP A 482 15.39 14.29 27.12
C ASP A 482 14.53 13.36 28.00
N ARG A 483 15.18 12.51 28.80
CA ARG A 483 14.54 11.55 29.72
C ARG A 483 13.75 12.22 30.85
N PHE A 484 14.20 13.38 31.31
CA PHE A 484 13.56 14.10 32.42
C PHE A 484 12.67 15.24 31.89
N GLY A 485 12.68 15.46 30.59
CA GLY A 485 11.89 16.47 29.91
C GLY A 485 10.39 16.17 29.96
N ARG A 486 9.61 17.23 30.17
CA ARG A 486 8.17 17.25 29.93
C ARG A 486 7.90 18.01 28.63
N ILE A 487 7.06 17.45 27.76
CA ILE A 487 6.58 18.11 26.54
C ILE A 487 5.23 18.76 26.85
N THR A 488 5.22 20.08 26.79
CA THR A 488 4.02 20.91 26.68
C THR A 488 4.09 21.67 25.35
N GLU A 489 2.99 22.30 24.96
CA GLU A 489 2.89 23.15 23.77
C GLU A 489 3.93 24.28 23.79
N ALA A 490 4.29 24.78 24.97
CA ALA A 490 5.29 25.84 25.15
C ALA A 490 6.72 25.45 24.72
N LYS A 491 7.03 24.16 24.56
CA LYS A 491 8.38 23.71 24.18
C LYS A 491 8.76 24.15 22.76
N GLY A 492 7.80 24.28 21.86
CA GLY A 492 8.03 24.61 20.45
C GLY A 492 8.93 23.60 19.70
N PHE A 493 9.37 23.99 18.51
CA PHE A 493 10.29 23.22 17.66
C PHE A 493 11.65 23.89 17.53
N PRO A 494 12.75 23.13 17.33
CA PRO A 494 14.06 23.71 17.05
C PRO A 494 14.07 24.56 15.77
N ASN A 495 14.87 25.63 15.75
CA ASN A 495 15.03 26.48 14.56
C ASN A 495 15.68 25.73 13.38
N ASP A 496 16.64 24.85 13.67
CA ASP A 496 17.24 23.94 12.69
C ASP A 496 16.67 22.53 12.90
N MET A 497 15.92 22.05 11.92
CA MET A 497 15.36 20.68 11.89
C MET A 497 15.94 19.85 10.74
N THR A 498 17.07 20.26 10.15
CA THR A 498 17.70 19.56 9.00
C THR A 498 18.21 18.16 9.34
N ASP A 499 18.33 17.86 10.63
CA ASP A 499 18.78 16.58 11.17
C ASP A 499 17.60 15.68 11.64
N ARG A 500 16.37 16.18 11.53
CA ARG A 500 15.13 15.44 11.79
C ARG A 500 14.66 14.68 10.55
N ASN A 501 13.89 13.63 10.78
CA ASN A 501 13.22 12.93 9.69
C ASN A 501 12.28 13.86 8.89
N LEU A 502 12.14 13.60 7.58
CA LEU A 502 11.41 14.49 6.65
C LEU A 502 9.96 14.76 7.08
N TYR A 503 9.26 13.74 7.61
CA TYR A 503 7.88 13.89 8.04
C TYR A 503 7.75 14.90 9.20
N ALA A 504 8.55 14.73 10.25
CA ALA A 504 8.59 15.63 11.40
C ALA A 504 8.97 17.07 10.98
N ARG A 505 9.98 17.19 10.10
CA ARG A 505 10.44 18.49 9.59
C ARG A 505 9.38 19.18 8.73
N SER A 506 8.71 18.44 7.83
CA SER A 506 7.69 18.98 6.93
C SER A 506 6.47 19.49 7.70
N LYS A 507 5.99 18.74 8.69
CA LYS A 507 4.86 19.17 9.53
C LYS A 507 5.20 20.40 10.38
N ALA A 508 6.41 20.46 10.93
CA ALA A 508 6.85 21.66 11.65
C ALA A 508 6.95 22.90 10.74
N GLU A 509 7.43 22.74 9.50
CA GLU A 509 7.48 23.83 8.52
C GLU A 509 6.07 24.29 8.08
N CYS A 510 5.12 23.37 7.96
CA CYS A 510 3.71 23.73 7.74
C CYS A 510 3.18 24.58 8.90
N GLU A 511 3.33 24.12 10.14
CA GLU A 511 2.88 24.86 11.33
C GLU A 511 3.52 26.25 11.41
N ARG A 512 4.82 26.35 11.11
CA ARG A 512 5.54 27.64 11.09
C ARG A 512 4.91 28.63 10.10
N ARG A 513 4.63 28.20 8.87
CA ARG A 513 4.03 29.06 7.82
C ARG A 513 2.58 29.41 8.13
N LEU A 514 1.80 28.46 8.63
CA LEU A 514 0.40 28.69 8.99
C LEU A 514 0.28 29.66 10.18
N MET A 515 1.11 29.50 11.21
CA MET A 515 1.17 30.44 12.35
C MET A 515 1.65 31.83 11.92
N GLN A 516 2.55 31.91 10.93
CA GLN A 516 2.93 33.17 10.32
C GLN A 516 1.73 33.84 9.63
N MET A 517 0.96 33.08 8.83
CA MET A 517 -0.27 33.58 8.20
C MET A 517 -1.33 34.00 9.21
N HIS A 518 -1.46 33.31 10.34
CA HIS A 518 -2.35 33.73 11.44
C HIS A 518 -1.97 35.12 11.96
N ARG A 519 -0.68 35.33 12.30
CA ARG A 519 -0.19 36.61 12.84
C ARG A 519 -0.23 37.76 11.83
N GLU A 520 0.11 37.50 10.57
CA GLU A 520 0.31 38.54 9.56
C GLU A 520 -0.95 38.83 8.72
N ARG A 521 -1.80 37.82 8.52
CA ARG A 521 -2.96 37.88 7.60
C ARG A 521 -4.28 37.56 8.29
N GLY A 522 -4.28 37.27 9.60
CA GLY A 522 -5.50 37.00 10.36
C GLY A 522 -6.15 35.65 10.04
N LEU A 523 -5.40 34.66 9.54
CA LEU A 523 -5.92 33.30 9.28
C LEU A 523 -6.52 32.72 10.59
N PRO A 524 -7.81 32.32 10.64
CA PRO A 524 -8.39 31.78 11.86
C PRO A 524 -7.94 30.33 12.05
N LEU A 525 -6.81 30.15 12.71
CA LEU A 525 -6.09 28.88 12.77
C LEU A 525 -6.12 28.28 14.18
N THR A 526 -6.25 26.96 14.25
CA THR A 526 -5.91 26.16 15.43
C THR A 526 -5.09 24.95 15.00
N ILE A 527 -4.08 24.55 15.78
CA ILE A 527 -3.20 23.42 15.44
C ILE A 527 -3.41 22.26 16.41
N ALA A 528 -3.65 21.07 15.88
CA ALA A 528 -3.70 19.83 16.64
C ALA A 528 -2.42 19.01 16.42
N ARG A 529 -1.82 18.48 17.49
CA ARG A 529 -0.68 17.54 17.41
C ARG A 529 -1.07 16.20 18.04
N PRO A 530 -1.67 15.26 17.27
CA PRO A 530 -2.07 13.97 17.80
C PRO A 530 -0.88 13.09 18.19
N GLY A 531 -1.09 12.25 19.21
CA GLY A 531 -0.15 11.24 19.68
C GLY A 531 -0.02 10.01 18.78
N ILE A 532 0.23 8.85 19.38
CA ILE A 532 0.15 7.55 18.72
C ILE A 532 -1.33 7.13 18.71
N VAL A 533 -1.98 7.36 17.57
CA VAL A 533 -3.41 7.09 17.43
C VAL A 533 -3.67 5.60 17.24
N VAL A 534 -4.52 5.02 18.08
CA VAL A 534 -4.96 3.62 18.04
C VAL A 534 -6.48 3.53 18.16
N GLY A 535 -7.07 2.38 17.86
CA GLY A 535 -8.52 2.16 17.97
C GLY A 535 -9.13 1.38 16.80
N PRO A 536 -10.46 1.22 16.78
CA PRO A 536 -11.23 0.50 15.75
C PRO A 536 -10.88 0.92 14.32
N GLY A 537 -10.48 -0.05 13.47
CA GLY A 537 -10.08 0.20 12.08
C GLY A 537 -8.67 0.80 11.92
N GLY A 538 -7.88 0.80 13.00
CA GLY A 538 -6.47 1.21 13.01
C GLY A 538 -5.53 0.06 12.59
N PRO A 539 -4.33 0.37 12.07
CA PRO A 539 -3.36 -0.66 11.70
C PRO A 539 -2.69 -1.28 12.93
N LEU A 540 -2.47 -2.59 12.93
CA LEU A 540 -1.57 -3.27 13.88
C LEU A 540 -0.16 -2.65 13.85
N GLN A 541 0.32 -2.34 12.65
CA GLN A 541 1.67 -1.86 12.41
C GLN A 541 1.74 -0.33 12.50
N HIS A 542 2.15 0.18 13.67
CA HIS A 542 2.37 1.62 13.85
C HIS A 542 3.87 1.97 14.03
N TRP A 543 4.38 2.87 13.18
CA TRP A 543 5.81 3.26 13.16
C TRP A 543 6.24 4.01 14.42
N GLY A 544 5.32 4.67 15.13
CA GLY A 544 5.58 5.32 16.42
C GLY A 544 5.94 4.35 17.56
N ILE A 545 5.64 3.05 17.41
CA ILE A 545 5.91 2.02 18.42
C ILE A 545 7.21 1.25 18.10
N GLY A 546 7.42 0.93 16.83
CA GLY A 546 8.59 0.16 16.40
C GLY A 546 8.68 -0.06 14.89
N ARG A 547 9.78 -0.70 14.47
CA ARG A 547 10.00 -1.18 13.11
C ARG A 547 9.49 -2.61 12.95
N TRP A 548 8.48 -2.78 12.12
CA TRP A 548 7.81 -4.05 11.87
C TRP A 548 8.52 -4.90 10.79
N HIS A 549 8.39 -6.22 10.92
CA HIS A 549 8.90 -7.21 9.98
C HIS A 549 7.79 -8.26 9.77
N GLY A 550 6.84 -7.92 8.90
CA GLY A 550 5.57 -8.64 8.79
C GLY A 550 4.67 -8.43 10.03
N ALA A 551 3.57 -9.19 10.09
CA ALA A 551 2.60 -9.11 11.17
C ALA A 551 3.14 -9.62 12.52
N GLY A 552 4.04 -10.62 12.49
CA GLY A 552 4.43 -11.39 13.66
C GLY A 552 5.69 -10.90 14.39
N ALA A 553 6.38 -9.87 13.91
CA ALA A 553 7.63 -9.41 14.52
C ALA A 553 7.82 -7.91 14.47
N VAL A 554 8.29 -7.35 15.59
CA VAL A 554 8.55 -5.91 15.75
C VAL A 554 9.83 -5.67 16.51
N ARG A 555 10.58 -4.66 16.05
CA ARG A 555 11.71 -4.10 16.78
C ARG A 555 11.32 -2.73 17.33
N ILE A 556 11.01 -2.67 18.62
CA ILE A 556 10.57 -1.45 19.29
C ILE A 556 11.72 -0.45 19.42
N TRP A 557 11.38 0.83 19.57
CA TRP A 557 12.37 1.88 19.74
C TRP A 557 12.97 1.84 21.14
N GLY A 558 14.29 1.64 21.24
CA GLY A 558 14.97 1.54 22.53
C GLY A 558 14.57 0.28 23.29
N ARG A 559 14.52 0.40 24.62
CA ARG A 559 14.08 -0.67 25.54
C ARG A 559 12.57 -0.84 25.56
N GLY A 560 11.79 0.17 25.16
CA GLY A 560 10.32 0.14 25.16
C GLY A 560 9.68 0.15 26.56
N ASP A 561 10.41 0.65 27.56
CA ASP A 561 9.99 0.85 28.94
C ASP A 561 9.47 2.26 29.23
N ASN A 562 9.58 3.19 28.27
CA ASN A 562 8.98 4.51 28.35
C ASN A 562 7.48 4.45 28.05
N ILE A 563 6.71 5.29 28.75
CA ILE A 563 5.28 5.48 28.45
C ILE A 563 5.15 6.12 27.07
N LEU A 564 4.30 5.53 26.24
CA LEU A 564 4.00 6.05 24.92
C LEU A 564 2.79 6.99 24.97
N PRO A 565 2.77 8.06 24.17
CA PRO A 565 1.66 9.02 24.11
C PRO A 565 0.52 8.46 23.27
N PHE A 566 -0.08 7.36 23.70
CA PHE A 566 -1.24 6.78 23.02
C PHE A 566 -2.47 7.67 23.14
N VAL A 567 -3.34 7.64 22.13
CA VAL A 567 -4.64 8.32 22.13
C VAL A 567 -5.61 7.52 21.27
N LEU A 568 -6.88 7.44 21.65
CA LEU A 568 -7.88 6.77 20.81
C LEU A 568 -8.25 7.66 19.62
N ASN A 569 -8.57 7.03 18.49
CA ASN A 569 -8.98 7.75 17.28
C ASN A 569 -10.20 8.65 17.52
N ASP A 570 -11.17 8.18 18.29
CA ASP A 570 -12.38 8.92 18.62
C ASP A 570 -12.09 10.10 19.57
N ASP A 571 -11.13 9.95 20.49
CA ASP A 571 -10.67 11.05 21.36
C ASP A 571 -10.01 12.16 20.52
N VAL A 572 -9.23 11.79 19.49
CA VAL A 572 -8.65 12.76 18.56
C VAL A 572 -9.75 13.48 17.77
N ALA A 573 -10.75 12.75 17.28
CA ALA A 573 -11.89 13.34 16.58
C ALA A 573 -12.65 14.35 17.48
N ASP A 574 -12.96 14.00 18.73
CA ASP A 574 -13.57 14.90 19.70
C ASP A 574 -12.72 16.17 19.94
N GLY A 575 -11.41 15.98 20.15
CA GLY A 575 -10.48 17.09 20.35
C GLY A 575 -10.45 18.06 19.17
N LEU A 576 -10.42 17.53 17.94
CA LEU A 576 -10.47 18.35 16.72
C LEU A 576 -11.78 19.15 16.63
N ILE A 577 -12.93 18.54 16.92
CA ILE A 577 -14.21 19.25 16.87
C ILE A 577 -14.23 20.39 17.89
N ARG A 578 -13.81 20.14 19.13
CA ARG A 578 -13.74 21.18 20.18
C ARG A 578 -12.81 22.33 19.84
N MET A 579 -11.68 22.04 19.19
CA MET A 579 -10.77 23.08 18.68
C MET A 579 -11.43 23.97 17.63
N ALA A 580 -12.31 23.40 16.80
CA ALA A 580 -13.01 24.16 15.78
C ALA A 580 -14.08 25.09 16.39
N GLU A 581 -14.78 24.60 17.41
CA GLU A 581 -15.94 25.25 18.02
C GLU A 581 -15.57 26.25 19.15
N SER A 582 -14.34 26.22 19.64
CA SER A 582 -13.90 27.02 20.79
C SER A 582 -13.16 28.29 20.39
N ASP A 583 -13.65 29.44 20.84
CA ASP A 583 -13.02 30.74 20.61
C ASP A 583 -11.64 30.84 21.28
N VAL A 584 -11.48 30.26 22.47
CA VAL A 584 -10.19 30.25 23.20
C VAL A 584 -9.13 29.40 22.51
N ALA A 585 -9.49 28.61 21.49
CA ALA A 585 -8.56 27.83 20.69
C ALA A 585 -7.93 28.65 19.53
N LEU A 586 -8.38 29.88 19.30
CA LEU A 586 -7.93 30.69 18.17
C LEU A 586 -6.46 31.09 18.32
N GLY A 587 -5.65 30.73 17.33
CA GLY A 587 -4.21 30.96 17.36
C GLY A 587 -3.43 29.99 18.26
N GLU A 588 -4.12 29.02 18.88
CA GLU A 588 -3.51 28.06 19.79
C GLU A 588 -3.15 26.75 19.09
N ASP A 589 -2.16 26.07 19.66
CA ASP A 589 -1.79 24.69 19.38
C ASP A 589 -2.09 23.78 20.58
N PHE A 590 -2.41 22.51 20.36
CA PHE A 590 -2.61 21.52 21.44
C PHE A 590 -2.06 20.14 21.10
N ASN A 591 -1.49 19.47 22.10
CA ASN A 591 -1.10 18.08 22.04
C ASN A 591 -2.30 17.18 22.38
N LEU A 592 -2.84 16.48 21.37
CA LEU A 592 -3.91 15.50 21.57
C LEU A 592 -3.29 14.13 21.90
N VAL A 593 -2.88 13.98 23.16
CA VAL A 593 -2.38 12.72 23.72
C VAL A 593 -3.29 12.27 24.86
N GLY A 594 -3.57 10.96 24.93
CA GLY A 594 -4.40 10.37 25.98
C GLY A 594 -3.66 10.27 27.32
N GLU A 595 -4.29 9.61 28.30
CA GLU A 595 -3.64 9.36 29.58
C GLU A 595 -2.39 8.47 29.45
N PRO A 596 -1.38 8.65 30.30
CA PRO A 596 -0.15 7.86 30.27
C PRO A 596 -0.37 6.42 30.77
N MET A 597 -0.88 5.54 29.90
CA MET A 597 -1.32 4.20 30.31
C MET A 597 -0.32 3.07 30.05
N LEU A 598 0.36 3.08 28.89
CA LEU A 598 1.11 1.92 28.40
C LEU A 598 2.49 2.31 27.88
N THR A 599 3.45 1.41 28.13
CA THR A 599 4.73 1.38 27.43
C THR A 599 4.61 0.56 26.14
N ALA A 600 5.61 0.59 25.27
CA ALA A 600 5.64 -0.29 24.09
C ALA A 600 5.56 -1.78 24.51
N GLN A 601 6.32 -2.18 25.53
CA GLN A 601 6.25 -3.55 26.06
C GLN A 601 4.88 -3.87 26.67
N GLY A 602 4.29 -2.90 27.40
CA GLY A 602 2.96 -3.04 27.99
C GLY A 602 1.88 -3.24 26.93
N TYR A 603 1.94 -2.50 25.83
CA TYR A 603 1.01 -2.65 24.70
C TYR A 603 1.08 -4.05 24.07
N PHE A 604 2.28 -4.55 23.75
CA PHE A 604 2.41 -5.91 23.18
C PHE A 604 2.07 -7.02 24.17
N ARG A 605 2.29 -6.81 25.47
CA ARG A 605 1.84 -7.73 26.50
C ARG A 605 0.32 -7.77 26.55
N ALA A 606 -0.35 -6.62 26.53
CA ALA A 606 -1.80 -6.55 26.50
C ALA A 606 -2.39 -7.20 25.25
N ILE A 607 -1.76 -7.04 24.07
CA ILE A 607 -2.16 -7.77 22.85
C ILE A 607 -2.11 -9.29 23.10
N HIS A 608 -1.03 -9.80 23.70
CA HIS A 608 -0.90 -11.23 23.98
C HIS A 608 -1.93 -11.71 25.01
N GLU A 609 -2.14 -10.97 26.09
CA GLU A 609 -3.09 -11.31 27.16
C GLU A 609 -4.54 -11.31 26.67
N ARG A 610 -4.92 -10.34 25.83
CA ARG A 610 -6.31 -10.17 25.37
C ARG A 610 -6.65 -10.99 24.14
N LEU A 611 -5.73 -11.12 23.19
CA LEU A 611 -5.98 -11.78 21.89
C LEU A 611 -5.31 -13.15 21.77
N GLY A 612 -4.54 -13.60 22.78
CA GLY A 612 -3.77 -14.85 22.72
C GLY A 612 -2.60 -14.84 21.72
N ALA A 613 -2.43 -13.77 20.95
CA ALA A 613 -1.45 -13.66 19.88
C ALA A 613 -0.11 -13.10 20.38
N ARG A 614 0.95 -13.93 20.34
CA ARG A 614 2.29 -13.49 20.75
C ARG A 614 3.09 -12.96 19.57
N ILE A 615 3.29 -11.64 19.55
CA ILE A 615 4.21 -10.98 18.61
C ILE A 615 5.64 -11.12 19.12
N ARG A 616 6.59 -11.43 18.22
CA ARG A 616 8.02 -11.43 18.55
C ARG A 616 8.52 -9.98 18.70
N VAL A 617 8.63 -9.54 19.94
CA VAL A 617 9.13 -8.21 20.30
C VAL A 617 10.63 -8.27 20.59
N SER A 618 11.41 -7.41 19.92
CA SER A 618 12.84 -7.21 20.21
C SER A 618 13.12 -5.73 20.50
N THR A 619 14.00 -5.45 21.45
CA THR A 619 14.44 -4.08 21.75
C THR A 619 15.40 -3.56 20.67
N GLY A 620 15.31 -2.28 20.32
CA GLY A 620 16.20 -1.63 19.38
C GLY A 620 17.37 -0.91 20.08
N ASN A 621 18.58 -1.03 19.54
CA ASN A 621 19.71 -0.21 19.99
C ASN A 621 19.77 1.09 19.17
N LEU A 622 19.35 2.20 19.77
CA LEU A 622 19.24 3.50 19.12
C LEU A 622 20.61 4.05 18.67
N THR A 623 21.67 3.79 19.43
CA THR A 623 23.04 4.16 19.04
C THR A 623 23.49 3.36 17.83
N ALA A 624 23.19 2.07 17.77
CA ALA A 624 23.52 1.24 16.59
C ALA A 624 22.74 1.68 15.34
N PHE A 625 21.46 2.04 15.48
CA PHE A 625 20.68 2.58 14.36
C PHE A 625 21.23 3.90 13.84
N TRP A 626 21.56 4.83 14.74
CA TRP A 626 22.22 6.07 14.37
C TRP A 626 23.55 5.83 13.67
N ALA A 627 24.41 4.94 14.19
CA ALA A 627 25.70 4.64 13.59
C ALA A 627 25.54 4.04 12.18
N ALA A 628 24.61 3.11 11.99
CA ALA A 628 24.31 2.53 10.68
C ALA A 628 23.79 3.58 9.69
N ASP A 629 22.96 4.51 10.15
CA ASP A 629 22.46 5.61 9.33
C ASP A 629 23.57 6.60 8.98
N ALA A 630 24.51 6.87 9.89
CA ALA A 630 25.69 7.69 9.64
C ALA A 630 26.63 7.09 8.59
N VAL A 631 26.86 5.79 8.63
CA VAL A 631 27.61 5.08 7.59
C VAL A 631 26.90 5.19 6.25
N LYS A 632 25.59 4.91 6.20
CA LYS A 632 24.79 5.03 4.97
C LYS A 632 24.79 6.43 4.40
N ALA A 633 24.63 7.45 5.24
CA ALA A 633 24.63 8.84 4.80
C ALA A 633 26.00 9.25 4.24
N THR A 634 27.09 8.81 4.89
CA THR A 634 28.45 9.04 4.41
C THR A 634 28.69 8.37 3.06
N LEU A 635 28.26 7.12 2.88
CA LEU A 635 28.33 6.41 1.59
C LEU A 635 27.54 7.14 0.50
N LYS A 636 26.29 7.53 0.77
CA LYS A 636 25.47 8.26 -0.20
C LYS A 636 26.09 9.60 -0.60
N ARG A 637 26.66 10.35 0.35
CA ARG A 637 27.28 11.66 0.10
C ARG A 637 28.62 11.55 -0.63
N ARG A 638 29.52 10.69 -0.14
CA ARG A 638 30.91 10.61 -0.62
C ARG A 638 31.11 9.66 -1.78
N ALA A 639 30.40 8.53 -1.81
CA ALA A 639 30.56 7.51 -2.86
C ALA A 639 29.53 7.64 -3.99
N LEU A 640 28.29 8.07 -3.68
CA LEU A 640 27.21 8.20 -4.68
C LEU A 640 26.91 9.64 -5.09
N GLY A 641 27.70 10.62 -4.61
CA GLY A 641 27.58 12.03 -4.96
C GLY A 641 26.25 12.70 -4.56
N ARG A 642 25.42 12.06 -3.72
CA ARG A 642 24.10 12.60 -3.34
C ARG A 642 24.23 13.69 -2.28
N ARG A 643 23.82 14.91 -2.62
CA ARG A 643 23.96 16.10 -1.76
C ARG A 643 22.77 16.34 -0.83
N ASP A 644 21.63 15.74 -1.12
CA ASP A 644 20.32 15.89 -0.46
C ASP A 644 20.08 14.92 0.72
N VAL A 645 21.14 14.28 1.21
CA VAL A 645 21.03 13.24 2.26
C VAL A 645 20.83 13.89 3.63
N ILE A 646 19.79 13.48 4.37
CA ILE A 646 19.51 13.92 5.74
C ILE A 646 20.73 13.69 6.64
N ARG A 647 21.05 14.65 7.52
CA ARG A 647 22.12 14.50 8.50
C ARG A 647 21.67 13.50 9.59
N PRO A 648 22.41 12.40 9.83
CA PRO A 648 22.07 11.47 10.89
C PRO A 648 22.18 12.16 12.26
N SER A 649 21.09 12.13 13.03
CA SER A 649 21.01 12.72 14.37
C SER A 649 20.78 11.66 15.43
N ARG A 650 21.63 11.65 16.46
CA ARG A 650 21.42 10.76 17.61
C ARG A 650 20.17 11.18 18.39
N ALA A 651 19.88 12.48 18.49
CA ALA A 651 18.70 13.00 19.16
C ALA A 651 17.40 12.60 18.43
N ASP A 652 17.37 12.61 17.08
CA ASP A 652 16.21 12.09 16.31
C ASP A 652 15.97 10.60 16.59
N TRP A 653 17.03 9.78 16.60
CA TRP A 653 16.90 8.36 16.93
C TRP A 653 16.45 8.12 18.37
N ILE A 654 16.95 8.90 19.34
CA ILE A 654 16.50 8.81 20.73
C ILE A 654 15.04 9.26 20.87
N SER A 655 14.62 10.31 20.16
CA SER A 655 13.25 10.83 20.20
C SER A 655 12.21 9.76 19.83
N ARG A 656 12.55 8.79 18.97
CA ARG A 656 11.64 7.69 18.59
C ARG A 656 11.27 6.77 19.75
N ALA A 657 12.09 6.73 20.80
CA ALA A 657 11.81 5.98 22.01
C ALA A 657 10.98 6.77 23.03
N HIS A 658 10.51 7.98 22.70
CA HIS A 658 9.63 8.81 23.53
C HIS A 658 10.16 8.96 24.97
N LEU A 659 11.40 9.45 25.11
CA LEU A 659 12.02 9.58 26.44
C LEU A 659 11.36 10.68 27.27
N SER A 660 10.93 11.77 26.63
CA SER A 660 10.19 12.85 27.27
C SER A 660 8.71 12.47 27.45
N ARG A 661 8.12 12.85 28.59
CA ARG A 661 6.69 12.60 28.86
C ARG A 661 5.84 13.74 28.31
N PHE A 662 4.72 13.42 27.68
CA PHE A 662 3.76 14.42 27.23
C PHE A 662 2.79 14.82 28.34
N ASP A 663 2.39 16.09 28.30
CA ASP A 663 1.35 16.67 29.12
C ASP A 663 0.11 16.95 28.26
N ASN A 664 -1.08 16.70 28.80
CA ASN A 664 -2.36 16.94 28.13
C ASN A 664 -3.29 17.85 28.95
N THR A 665 -2.73 18.65 29.87
CA THR A 665 -3.51 19.56 30.73
C THR A 665 -4.11 20.70 29.92
N LYS A 666 -3.35 21.31 29.00
CA LYS A 666 -3.82 22.44 28.18
C LYS A 666 -5.14 22.14 27.42
N PRO A 667 -5.27 21.05 26.64
CA PRO A 667 -6.54 20.76 25.95
C PRO A 667 -7.68 20.40 26.92
N LYS A 668 -7.40 19.81 28.08
CA LYS A 668 -8.44 19.57 29.11
C LYS A 668 -8.97 20.88 29.67
N ASP A 669 -8.07 21.78 30.07
CA ASP A 669 -8.43 23.03 30.74
C ASP A 669 -9.11 24.02 29.79
N LEU A 670 -8.61 24.16 28.56
CA LEU A 670 -9.12 25.16 27.62
C LEU A 670 -10.26 24.66 26.72
N LEU A 671 -10.33 23.36 26.42
CA LEU A 671 -11.35 22.81 25.50
C LEU A 671 -12.38 21.91 26.22
N GLY A 672 -12.18 21.62 27.50
CA GLY A 672 -12.95 20.60 28.20
C GLY A 672 -12.78 19.20 27.58
N TRP A 673 -11.66 18.95 26.89
CA TRP A 673 -11.40 17.68 26.22
C TRP A 673 -11.17 16.58 27.25
N GLN A 674 -11.93 15.50 27.20
CA GLN A 674 -11.86 14.39 28.15
C GLN A 674 -11.54 13.09 27.40
N PRO A 675 -10.26 12.83 27.09
CA PRO A 675 -9.87 11.57 26.50
C PRO A 675 -10.14 10.41 27.46
N VAL A 676 -10.27 9.19 26.93
CA VAL A 676 -10.47 8.00 27.77
C VAL A 676 -9.36 7.88 28.81
N SER A 677 -9.76 7.84 30.08
CA SER A 677 -8.87 7.78 31.23
C SER A 677 -8.88 6.44 31.96
N ASP A 678 -9.93 5.64 31.75
CA ASP A 678 -9.98 4.26 32.24
C ASP A 678 -9.15 3.34 31.36
N ARG A 679 -8.26 2.57 32.00
CA ARG A 679 -7.32 1.68 31.30
C ARG A 679 -8.02 0.52 30.61
N GLU A 680 -9.06 -0.05 31.22
CA GLU A 680 -9.77 -1.19 30.61
C GLU A 680 -10.60 -0.76 29.40
N ALA A 681 -11.25 0.39 29.46
CA ALA A 681 -11.92 1.00 28.32
C ALA A 681 -10.93 1.28 27.18
N PHE A 682 -9.75 1.83 27.49
CA PHE A 682 -8.70 2.02 26.49
C PHE A 682 -8.25 0.70 25.86
N LEU A 683 -7.98 -0.33 26.67
CA LEU A 683 -7.53 -1.63 26.16
C LEU A 683 -8.58 -2.29 25.28
N ARG A 684 -9.87 -2.20 25.65
CA ARG A 684 -10.96 -2.71 24.84
C ARG A 684 -10.98 -2.04 23.46
N ALA A 685 -10.99 -0.71 23.42
CA ALA A 685 -11.05 0.03 22.15
C ALA A 685 -9.77 -0.14 21.31
N ALA A 686 -8.59 -0.09 21.94
CA ALA A 686 -7.30 -0.10 21.26
C ALA A 686 -6.82 -1.50 20.83
N ILE A 687 -7.37 -2.58 21.42
CA ILE A 687 -6.90 -3.96 21.18
C ILE A 687 -8.04 -4.88 20.75
N ASP A 688 -9.10 -4.97 21.55
CA ASP A 688 -10.18 -5.95 21.30
C ASP A 688 -11.01 -5.54 20.08
N ASP A 689 -11.51 -4.31 20.10
CA ASP A 689 -12.39 -3.76 19.06
C ASP A 689 -11.58 -3.20 17.88
N ALA A 690 -10.25 -3.14 18.02
CA ALA A 690 -9.35 -2.61 17.00
C ALA A 690 -9.25 -3.51 15.75
N GLY A 691 -9.60 -4.79 15.86
CA GLY A 691 -9.49 -5.74 14.75
C GLY A 691 -8.04 -5.99 14.32
N LEU A 692 -7.09 -5.99 15.27
CA LEU A 692 -5.65 -6.00 14.98
C LEU A 692 -5.18 -7.16 14.09
N PHE A 693 -5.82 -8.34 14.17
CA PHE A 693 -5.50 -9.51 13.32
C PHE A 693 -6.55 -9.80 12.24
N GLY A 694 -7.69 -9.10 12.25
CA GLY A 694 -8.68 -9.08 11.17
C GLY A 694 -9.64 -10.26 11.10
N PHE A 695 -9.67 -11.14 12.12
CA PHE A 695 -10.65 -12.23 12.24
C PHE A 695 -10.73 -12.77 13.66
#